data_AF-A0A1Y0BPV7-F1
#
_entry.id   AF-A0A1Y0BPV7-F1
#
_cell.length_a   1.000
_cell.length_b   1.000
_cell.length_c   1.000
_cell.angle_alpha   90.00
_cell.angle_beta   90.00
_cell.angle_gamma   90.00
#
_symmetry.space_group_name_H-M   'P 1'
#
loop_
_entity.id
_entity.type
_entity.pdbx_description
1 polymer ?
#
loop_
_entity_poly.entity_id
_entity_poly.type
_entity_poly.pdbx_seq_one_letter_code
_entity_poly.pdbx_strand_id
1 'polypeptide(L)'
;MILLAWWILRLVEVEEPVIIWSKIMTKRRKSAPPAAALDIKYDCKEYVLDYLLHSFPTQLHESFTDGDGNLASRPAYGEDGNVVQCREAIERRDRLIEQLASMEPVQGALDQIVQRFGTDLVAEVTGRSRRIVRKVDVNGDRLAVENRPVHANLAEVQAFMEDRKQILVFSDAGGTGRSYHADLGVRNQRLRHHYLLEAGWKADTAIQGLGRTNRTNQAQPPLFRPVATNVQAEKRFLSTIARRLDTLGAITRGQRQTGGQGLFRPEDNLESPYARDALRQLYVLIYAGKVEHCSLVTFESMTGLSLTDGSGCLKDELPPITTFLNRLLALTIAMQNVLFTVFEQLLSAKVESAIAAGSYDLGLETLTADSFTVTGSEPIYVHPATGAETRLLTIAMRERNQPISLDKALELLREPGARLLVNARSNRAAVQLPARSVMLDDGEVERRIRLIRPMERLNFALGHLAETSWEEVDERTFAQVWLAEVAQVDEFTASELHIVTGLLLPIWKQLPEESTRVYRLQTDDGTRIVGRRVSPAWTASATAKTDAPVLSPPQALALLREGHTVLDLADGLQLRRSRLMQVNRIELTGFGSTAVDRLKAMGLFSEIISWKLRLFVPDDAVTGSAVIERLFERHPLTRIADRKAA
;
A
#
# COMPACT_ATOMS: atom_id res chain seq x y z
N MET A 1 -0.57 15.62 -15.55
CA MET A 1 0.24 16.82 -15.91
C MET A 1 -0.55 17.91 -16.64
N ILE A 2 -1.14 17.67 -17.82
CA ILE A 2 -1.88 18.70 -18.59
C ILE A 2 -3.18 19.13 -17.92
N LEU A 3 -3.96 18.17 -17.41
CA LEU A 3 -5.16 18.44 -16.61
C LEU A 3 -4.85 19.19 -15.31
N LEU A 4 -3.70 18.91 -14.67
CA LEU A 4 -3.24 19.64 -13.47
C LEU A 4 -2.87 21.09 -13.79
N ALA A 5 -2.24 21.34 -14.94
CA ALA A 5 -1.95 22.71 -15.39
C ALA A 5 -3.25 23.48 -15.58
N TRP A 6 -4.21 22.89 -16.28
CA TRP A 6 -5.52 23.49 -16.48
C TRP A 6 -6.27 23.77 -15.16
N TRP A 7 -6.19 22.84 -14.19
CA TRP A 7 -6.72 23.05 -12.84
C TRP A 7 -6.06 24.22 -12.12
N ILE A 8 -4.72 24.29 -12.12
CA ILE A 8 -3.95 25.42 -11.54
C ILE A 8 -4.37 26.74 -12.18
N LEU A 9 -4.52 26.78 -13.50
CA LEU A 9 -4.86 27.99 -14.25
C LEU A 9 -6.28 28.51 -13.98
N ARG A 10 -7.19 27.65 -13.49
CA ARG A 10 -8.62 27.95 -13.33
C ARG A 10 -9.05 28.21 -11.89
N LEU A 11 -8.35 27.64 -10.91
CA LEU A 11 -8.80 27.59 -9.51
C LEU A 11 -7.79 28.15 -8.50
N VAL A 12 -6.56 28.46 -8.92
CA VAL A 12 -5.55 29.05 -8.02
C VAL A 12 -5.58 30.56 -8.16
N GLU A 13 -6.26 31.23 -7.23
CA GLU A 13 -6.06 32.65 -6.96
C GLU A 13 -4.75 32.81 -6.18
N VAL A 14 -3.82 33.58 -6.73
CA VAL A 14 -2.46 33.73 -6.18
C VAL A 14 -2.47 34.86 -5.16
N GLU A 15 -3.08 34.63 -4.00
CA GLU A 15 -3.05 35.58 -2.88
C GLU A 15 -1.83 35.35 -1.96
N GLU A 16 -1.33 34.11 -1.87
CA GLU A 16 -0.18 33.72 -1.05
C GLU A 16 0.90 32.99 -1.88
N PRO A 17 2.16 32.89 -1.41
CA PRO A 17 3.22 32.23 -2.16
C PRO A 17 2.93 30.75 -2.46
N VAL A 18 2.92 30.44 -3.76
CA VAL A 18 2.64 29.12 -4.31
C VAL A 18 3.95 28.44 -4.67
N ILE A 19 4.14 27.22 -4.19
CA ILE A 19 5.26 26.37 -4.57
C ILE A 19 4.73 25.16 -5.32
N ILE A 20 5.26 24.93 -6.52
CA ILE A 20 4.89 23.80 -7.37
C ILE A 20 6.11 22.91 -7.54
N TRP A 21 5.97 21.65 -7.17
CA TRP A 21 7.04 20.67 -7.31
C TRP A 21 6.63 19.53 -8.24
N SER A 22 7.51 19.25 -9.21
CA SER A 22 7.45 18.06 -10.05
C SER A 22 8.85 17.56 -10.37
N LYS A 23 9.08 16.26 -10.18
CA LYS A 23 10.34 15.60 -10.54
C LYS A 23 10.65 15.67 -12.05
N ILE A 24 9.65 15.51 -12.92
CA ILE A 24 9.82 15.28 -14.37
C ILE A 24 9.93 16.58 -15.19
N MET A 25 9.81 17.77 -14.58
CA MET A 25 9.88 19.06 -15.30
C MET A 25 11.28 19.46 -15.84
N THR A 26 12.17 18.50 -16.09
CA THR A 26 13.61 18.69 -16.27
C THR A 26 14.15 18.65 -17.70
N LYS A 27 13.34 18.61 -18.77
CA LYS A 27 13.91 18.36 -20.12
C LYS A 27 14.98 19.40 -20.53
N ARG A 28 16.24 18.94 -20.61
CA ARG A 28 17.32 19.54 -21.39
C ARG A 28 16.87 19.57 -22.85
N ARG A 29 16.80 20.76 -23.43
CA ARG A 29 16.28 20.98 -24.78
C ARG A 29 17.41 20.86 -25.80
N LYS A 30 17.27 20.01 -26.84
CA LYS A 30 18.20 19.99 -27.98
C LYS A 30 18.09 21.31 -28.78
N SER A 31 19.16 21.69 -29.46
CA SER A 31 19.22 22.92 -30.24
C SER A 31 18.34 22.84 -31.48
N ALA A 32 17.35 23.74 -31.59
CA ALA A 32 16.74 24.05 -32.88
C ALA A 32 17.74 24.79 -33.79
N PRO A 33 17.73 24.56 -35.12
CA PRO A 33 18.51 25.35 -36.06
C PRO A 33 18.04 26.82 -36.03
N PRO A 34 18.97 27.79 -36.15
CA PRO A 34 18.60 29.19 -36.26
C PRO A 34 18.08 29.45 -37.68
N ALA A 35 16.97 30.18 -37.78
CA ALA A 35 16.31 30.60 -39.02
C ALA A 35 15.43 29.54 -39.73
N ALA A 36 14.25 29.31 -39.16
CA ALA A 36 13.03 29.24 -39.94
C ALA A 36 11.92 29.82 -39.07
N ALA A 37 10.89 30.42 -39.68
CA ALA A 37 9.63 30.75 -39.01
C ALA A 37 8.95 29.41 -38.63
N LEU A 38 9.52 28.75 -37.64
CA LEU A 38 9.08 27.44 -37.18
C LEU A 38 7.85 27.69 -36.32
N ASP A 39 6.77 27.03 -36.71
CA ASP A 39 5.63 26.74 -35.85
C ASP A 39 6.16 25.87 -34.69
N ILE A 40 6.75 26.51 -33.69
CA ILE A 40 7.49 25.88 -32.60
C ILE A 40 6.48 25.19 -31.68
N LYS A 41 6.18 23.93 -31.99
CA LYS A 41 5.23 23.07 -31.29
C LYS A 41 5.97 22.03 -30.44
N TYR A 42 6.54 22.45 -29.31
CA TYR A 42 7.26 21.54 -28.39
C TYR A 42 6.30 20.89 -27.39
N ASP A 43 6.02 19.60 -27.54
CA ASP A 43 5.17 18.83 -26.63
C ASP A 43 5.74 17.45 -26.25
N CYS A 44 4.96 16.64 -25.55
CA CYS A 44 5.35 15.27 -25.19
C CYS A 44 5.42 14.32 -26.40
N LYS A 45 4.86 14.67 -27.56
CA LYS A 45 4.80 13.78 -28.72
C LYS A 45 6.17 13.53 -29.31
N GLU A 46 7.09 14.51 -29.31
CA GLU A 46 8.46 14.29 -29.78
C GLU A 46 9.13 13.08 -29.11
N TYR A 47 8.90 12.86 -27.81
CA TYR A 47 9.47 11.72 -27.10
C TYR A 47 8.80 10.40 -27.50
N VAL A 48 7.48 10.42 -27.68
CA VAL A 48 6.74 9.23 -28.10
C VAL A 48 7.10 8.88 -29.55
N LEU A 49 7.23 9.88 -30.43
CA LEU A 49 7.69 9.72 -31.81
C LEU A 49 9.11 9.16 -31.85
N ASP A 50 10.05 9.72 -31.08
CA ASP A 50 11.43 9.22 -30.98
C ASP A 50 11.46 7.77 -30.44
N TYR A 51 10.65 7.47 -29.42
CA TYR A 51 10.50 6.11 -28.90
C TYR A 51 9.92 5.14 -29.95
N LEU A 52 8.88 5.54 -30.69
CA LEU A 52 8.28 4.71 -31.75
C LEU A 52 9.27 4.46 -32.89
N LEU A 53 10.07 5.46 -33.26
CA LEU A 53 11.09 5.31 -34.30
C LEU A 53 12.17 4.28 -33.93
N HIS A 54 12.61 4.26 -32.67
CA HIS A 54 13.76 3.47 -32.24
C HIS A 54 13.41 2.18 -31.48
N SER A 55 12.20 2.06 -30.94
CA SER A 55 11.83 0.96 -30.02
C SER A 55 10.54 0.22 -30.42
N PHE A 56 9.87 0.62 -31.50
CA PHE A 56 8.72 -0.16 -31.99
C PHE A 56 9.21 -1.49 -32.57
N PRO A 57 8.61 -2.63 -32.18
CA PRO A 57 9.07 -3.95 -32.62
C PRO A 57 8.74 -4.16 -34.10
N THR A 58 9.74 -4.00 -34.96
CA THR A 58 9.63 -4.21 -36.41
C THR A 58 10.29 -5.50 -36.89
N GLN A 59 10.94 -6.25 -35.99
CA GLN A 59 11.63 -7.49 -36.32
C GLN A 59 10.63 -8.61 -36.63
N LEU A 60 10.89 -9.38 -37.68
CA LEU A 60 10.14 -10.60 -37.98
C LEU A 60 10.65 -11.71 -37.06
N HIS A 61 9.71 -12.47 -36.51
CA HIS A 61 10.00 -13.60 -35.64
C HIS A 61 9.58 -14.91 -36.30
N GLU A 62 10.41 -15.94 -36.20
CA GLU A 62 10.07 -17.31 -36.60
C GLU A 62 9.86 -18.18 -35.37
N SER A 63 8.88 -19.09 -35.46
CA SER A 63 8.64 -20.12 -34.46
C SER A 63 9.61 -21.27 -34.65
N PHE A 64 10.30 -21.68 -33.59
CA PHE A 64 11.15 -22.87 -33.55
C PHE A 64 10.77 -23.73 -32.36
N THR A 65 10.93 -25.04 -32.48
CA THR A 65 10.76 -25.95 -31.36
C THR A 65 12.12 -26.15 -30.70
N ASP A 66 12.21 -25.91 -29.40
CA ASP A 66 13.43 -26.19 -28.64
C ASP A 66 13.68 -27.70 -28.46
N GLY A 67 14.82 -28.07 -27.87
CA GLY A 67 15.20 -29.47 -27.66
C GLY A 67 14.26 -30.24 -26.73
N ASP A 68 13.41 -29.55 -25.96
CA ASP A 68 12.45 -30.12 -25.01
C ASP A 68 11.03 -30.18 -25.61
N GLY A 69 10.85 -29.80 -26.88
CA GLY A 69 9.55 -29.84 -27.56
C GLY A 69 8.69 -28.60 -27.32
N ASN A 70 9.19 -27.56 -26.65
CA ASN A 70 8.43 -26.32 -26.45
C ASN A 70 8.56 -25.40 -27.65
N LEU A 71 7.43 -24.79 -28.05
CA LEU A 71 7.41 -23.81 -29.11
C LEU A 71 7.95 -22.47 -28.59
N ALA A 72 9.08 -22.03 -29.13
CA ALA A 72 9.71 -20.75 -28.83
C ALA A 72 9.78 -19.87 -30.08
N SER A 73 10.06 -18.58 -29.89
CA SER A 73 10.14 -17.61 -30.98
C SER A 73 11.50 -16.92 -30.95
N ARG A 74 12.14 -16.79 -32.13
CA ARG A 74 13.40 -16.05 -32.30
C ARG A 74 13.33 -15.09 -33.49
N PRO A 75 14.15 -14.03 -33.53
CA PRO A 75 14.25 -13.17 -34.71
C PRO A 75 14.63 -14.00 -35.94
N ALA A 76 13.95 -13.75 -37.06
CA ALA A 76 14.31 -14.33 -38.34
C ALA A 76 15.53 -13.60 -38.91
N TYR A 77 16.49 -14.34 -39.45
CA TYR A 77 17.71 -13.80 -40.06
C TYR A 77 17.69 -14.05 -41.57
N GLY A 78 18.08 -13.04 -42.35
CA GLY A 78 18.24 -13.16 -43.79
C GLY A 78 19.50 -13.96 -44.15
N GLU A 79 19.66 -14.25 -45.45
CA GLU A 79 20.86 -14.94 -45.97
C GLU A 79 22.17 -14.17 -45.71
N ASP A 80 22.06 -12.87 -45.46
CA ASP A 80 23.14 -11.94 -45.11
C ASP A 80 23.43 -11.85 -43.59
N GLY A 81 22.70 -12.61 -42.76
CA GLY A 81 22.84 -12.60 -41.31
C GLY A 81 22.20 -11.40 -40.60
N ASN A 82 21.46 -10.55 -41.32
CA ASN A 82 20.73 -9.42 -40.73
C ASN A 82 19.34 -9.83 -40.25
N VAL A 83 18.82 -9.16 -39.22
CA VAL A 83 17.46 -9.40 -38.72
C VAL A 83 16.44 -8.93 -39.76
N VAL A 84 15.60 -9.86 -40.22
CA VAL A 84 14.52 -9.59 -41.18
C VAL A 84 13.50 -8.68 -40.52
N GLN A 85 13.06 -7.64 -41.24
CA GLN A 85 12.02 -6.74 -40.76
C GLN A 85 10.64 -7.20 -41.26
N CYS A 86 9.65 -7.19 -40.38
CA CYS A 86 8.25 -7.40 -40.71
C CYS A 86 7.66 -6.15 -41.37
N ARG A 87 7.29 -6.26 -42.65
CA ARG A 87 6.71 -5.15 -43.43
C ARG A 87 5.44 -4.59 -42.78
N GLU A 88 4.56 -5.47 -42.31
CA GLU A 88 3.33 -5.05 -41.64
C GLU A 88 3.62 -4.28 -40.33
N ALA A 89 4.63 -4.71 -39.56
CA ALA A 89 5.01 -4.01 -38.34
C ALA A 89 5.61 -2.63 -38.62
N ILE A 90 6.39 -2.49 -39.69
CA ILE A 90 6.87 -1.18 -40.18
C ILE A 90 5.69 -0.30 -40.57
N GLU A 91 4.75 -0.80 -41.38
CA GLU A 91 3.56 -0.04 -41.81
C GLU A 91 2.68 0.37 -40.61
N ARG A 92 2.56 -0.46 -39.57
CA ARG A 92 1.85 -0.13 -38.33
C ARG A 92 2.56 0.97 -37.55
N ARG A 93 3.90 0.89 -37.43
CA ARG A 93 4.72 1.94 -36.81
C ARG A 93 4.55 3.27 -37.53
N ASP A 94 4.69 3.26 -38.85
CA ASP A 94 4.69 4.47 -39.66
C ASP A 94 3.31 5.14 -39.65
N ARG A 95 2.21 4.37 -39.77
CA ARG A 95 0.85 4.89 -39.56
C ARG A 95 0.63 5.50 -38.18
N LEU A 96 1.16 4.87 -37.12
CA LEU A 96 1.02 5.39 -35.76
C LEU A 96 1.81 6.71 -35.58
N ILE A 97 2.99 6.80 -36.20
CA ILE A 97 3.80 8.02 -36.25
C ILE A 97 3.05 9.14 -36.99
N GLU A 98 2.48 8.85 -38.17
CA GLU A 98 1.69 9.81 -38.95
C GLU A 98 0.49 10.33 -38.16
N GLN A 99 -0.27 9.42 -37.54
CA GLN A 99 -1.42 9.77 -36.71
C GLN A 99 -0.99 10.66 -35.55
N LEU A 100 0.05 10.29 -34.80
CA LEU A 100 0.54 11.06 -33.67
C LEU A 100 1.10 12.43 -34.09
N ALA A 101 1.80 12.50 -35.21
CA ALA A 101 2.32 13.74 -35.78
C ALA A 101 1.20 14.69 -36.22
N SER A 102 0.05 14.16 -36.67
CA SER A 102 -1.12 14.95 -37.08
C SER A 102 -1.93 15.53 -35.91
N MET A 103 -1.76 15.01 -34.69
CA MET A 103 -2.49 15.50 -33.52
C MET A 103 -2.08 16.93 -33.15
N GLU A 104 -2.96 17.67 -32.49
CA GLU A 104 -2.60 18.97 -31.94
C GLU A 104 -1.50 18.88 -30.87
N PRO A 105 -0.64 19.90 -30.74
CA PRO A 105 0.42 19.89 -29.75
C PRO A 105 -0.10 20.03 -28.33
N VAL A 106 0.37 19.19 -27.43
CA VAL A 106 -0.08 19.19 -26.04
C VAL A 106 0.92 19.93 -25.15
N GLN A 107 0.62 21.19 -24.84
CA GLN A 107 1.53 22.04 -24.08
C GLN A 107 1.87 21.48 -22.69
N GLY A 108 3.15 21.54 -22.32
CA GLY A 108 3.62 21.13 -21.00
C GLY A 108 3.10 22.02 -19.88
N ALA A 109 2.87 21.44 -18.70
CA ALA A 109 2.31 22.15 -17.55
C ALA A 109 3.09 23.40 -17.13
N LEU A 110 4.43 23.32 -17.13
CA LEU A 110 5.29 24.46 -16.78
C LEU A 110 5.18 25.60 -17.80
N ASP A 111 5.11 25.28 -19.09
CA ASP A 111 4.97 26.32 -20.12
C ASP A 111 3.61 27.00 -20.02
N GLN A 112 2.54 26.25 -19.73
CA GLN A 112 1.22 26.84 -19.48
C GLN A 112 1.21 27.77 -18.25
N ILE A 113 1.86 27.38 -17.16
CA ILE A 113 2.01 28.22 -15.95
C ILE A 113 2.76 29.52 -16.30
N VAL A 114 3.92 29.41 -16.98
CA VAL A 114 4.73 30.57 -17.38
C VAL A 114 3.98 31.47 -18.36
N GLN A 115 3.23 30.91 -19.32
CA GLN A 115 2.47 31.68 -20.30
C GLN A 115 1.27 32.42 -19.68
N ARG A 116 0.70 31.88 -18.60
CA ARG A 116 -0.43 32.50 -17.88
C ARG A 116 0.02 33.60 -16.94
N PHE A 117 0.97 33.28 -16.06
CA PHE A 117 1.36 34.18 -14.96
C PHE A 117 2.55 35.08 -15.34
N GLY A 118 3.18 34.81 -16.47
CA GLY A 118 4.36 35.55 -16.93
C GLY A 118 5.63 35.17 -16.16
N THR A 119 6.74 35.63 -16.69
CA THR A 119 8.06 35.38 -16.12
C THR A 119 8.35 36.24 -14.91
N ASP A 120 7.58 37.30 -14.69
CA ASP A 120 7.77 38.24 -13.60
C ASP A 120 7.23 37.68 -12.28
N LEU A 121 6.12 36.94 -12.32
CA LEU A 121 5.54 36.29 -11.13
C LEU A 121 6.10 34.89 -10.87
N VAL A 122 6.58 34.20 -11.91
CA VAL A 122 7.03 32.80 -11.82
C VAL A 122 8.56 32.71 -11.70
N ALA A 123 9.00 32.16 -10.58
CA ALA A 123 10.36 31.74 -10.31
C ALA A 123 10.59 30.30 -10.80
N GLU A 124 11.27 30.15 -11.93
CA GLU A 124 11.55 28.84 -12.53
C GLU A 124 12.89 28.28 -12.02
N VAL A 125 12.86 27.21 -11.23
CA VAL A 125 14.04 26.52 -10.67
C VAL A 125 14.14 25.10 -11.22
N THR A 126 14.41 25.03 -12.53
CA THR A 126 14.47 23.77 -13.30
C THR A 126 15.82 23.59 -13.99
N GLY A 127 16.06 22.38 -14.50
CA GLY A 127 17.21 22.08 -15.36
C GLY A 127 17.09 22.57 -16.81
N ARG A 128 16.04 23.33 -17.16
CA ARG A 128 15.78 23.77 -18.55
C ARG A 128 16.71 24.92 -18.93
N SER A 129 17.40 24.79 -20.07
CA SER A 129 18.24 25.84 -20.65
C SER A 129 17.46 26.87 -21.48
N ARG A 130 16.19 26.60 -21.80
CA ARG A 130 15.29 27.51 -22.53
C ARG A 130 13.88 27.42 -21.95
N ARG A 131 13.04 28.43 -22.20
CA ARG A 131 11.59 28.48 -21.89
C ARG A 131 10.77 29.01 -23.05
N ILE A 132 9.47 28.68 -23.09
CA ILE A 132 8.53 29.28 -24.05
C ILE A 132 7.73 30.32 -23.28
N VAL A 133 7.72 31.56 -23.76
CA VAL A 133 7.01 32.67 -23.13
C VAL A 133 6.00 33.25 -24.11
N ARG A 134 4.89 33.77 -23.57
CA ARG A 134 3.95 34.60 -24.33
C ARG A 134 4.48 36.03 -24.36
N LYS A 135 4.61 36.60 -25.56
CA LYS A 135 4.93 38.01 -25.78
C LYS A 135 3.72 38.67 -26.43
N VAL A 136 3.30 39.78 -25.85
CA VAL A 136 2.27 40.64 -26.41
C VAL A 136 2.98 41.68 -27.25
N ASP A 137 2.72 41.71 -28.56
CA ASP A 137 3.18 42.76 -29.44
C ASP A 137 1.99 43.49 -30.09
N VAL A 138 2.29 44.49 -30.94
CA VAL A 138 1.27 45.33 -31.59
C VAL A 138 0.34 44.50 -32.50
N ASN A 139 0.79 43.32 -32.95
CA ASN A 139 0.03 42.42 -33.83
C ASN A 139 -0.67 41.29 -33.07
N GLY A 140 -0.61 41.29 -31.73
CA GLY A 140 -1.29 40.34 -30.85
C GLY A 140 -0.35 39.49 -30.01
N ASP A 141 -0.86 38.36 -29.55
CA ASP A 141 -0.11 37.41 -28.73
C ASP A 141 0.70 36.46 -29.60
N ARG A 142 2.00 36.32 -29.29
CA ARG A 142 2.85 35.29 -29.89
C ARG A 142 3.66 34.52 -28.86
N LEU A 143 4.01 33.28 -29.20
CA LEU A 143 4.94 32.48 -28.41
C LEU A 143 6.37 32.72 -28.89
N ALA A 144 7.30 32.87 -27.94
CA ALA A 144 8.72 33.07 -28.21
C ALA A 144 9.58 32.15 -27.34
N VAL A 145 10.68 31.65 -27.90
CA VAL A 145 11.68 30.88 -27.15
C VAL A 145 12.69 31.82 -26.52
N GLU A 146 12.88 31.70 -25.21
CA GLU A 146 13.90 32.44 -24.45
C GLU A 146 14.97 31.50 -23.90
N ASN A 147 16.24 31.88 -24.03
CA ASN A 147 17.35 31.19 -23.39
C ASN A 147 17.40 31.57 -21.90
N ARG A 148 17.64 30.57 -21.04
CA ARG A 148 17.83 30.76 -19.60
C ARG A 148 19.33 30.70 -19.27
N PRO A 149 19.91 31.74 -18.65
CA PRO A 149 21.31 31.73 -18.21
C PRO A 149 21.60 30.57 -17.26
N VAL A 150 22.86 30.10 -17.23
CA VAL A 150 23.30 29.00 -16.34
C VAL A 150 23.04 29.32 -14.86
N HIS A 151 23.18 30.58 -14.47
CA HIS A 151 22.93 31.06 -13.10
C HIS A 151 21.49 31.51 -12.85
N ALA A 152 20.57 31.36 -13.81
CA ALA A 152 19.20 31.85 -13.69
C ALA A 152 18.52 31.33 -12.41
N ASN A 153 18.73 30.06 -12.07
CA ASN A 153 18.10 29.46 -10.91
C ASN A 153 18.45 30.16 -9.58
N LEU A 154 19.64 30.78 -9.44
CA LEU A 154 19.98 31.53 -8.21
C LEU A 154 19.19 32.84 -8.12
N ALA A 155 19.14 33.58 -9.23
CA ALA A 155 18.38 34.83 -9.30
C ALA A 155 16.87 34.59 -9.10
N GLU A 156 16.34 33.50 -9.66
CA GLU A 156 14.93 33.11 -9.51
C GLU A 156 14.59 32.79 -8.05
N VAL A 157 15.45 32.05 -7.35
CA VAL A 157 15.26 31.74 -5.92
C VAL A 157 15.36 33.00 -5.08
N GLN A 158 16.37 33.85 -5.33
CA GLN A 158 16.51 35.11 -4.61
C GLN A 158 15.28 35.98 -4.79
N ALA A 159 14.77 36.13 -6.03
CA ALA A 159 13.58 36.93 -6.30
C ALA A 159 12.33 36.38 -5.58
N PHE A 160 12.19 35.06 -5.46
CA PHE A 160 11.11 34.45 -4.66
C PHE A 160 11.27 34.72 -3.15
N MET A 161 12.48 34.53 -2.60
CA MET A 161 12.74 34.74 -1.16
C MET A 161 12.68 36.23 -0.75
N GLU A 162 12.91 37.14 -1.69
CA GLU A 162 12.77 38.60 -1.52
C GLU A 162 11.35 39.11 -1.76
N ASP A 163 10.38 38.21 -1.97
CA ASP A 163 8.97 38.54 -2.22
C ASP A 163 8.71 39.29 -3.55
N ARG A 164 9.69 39.27 -4.47
CA ARG A 164 9.54 39.83 -5.83
C ARG A 164 8.76 38.89 -6.76
N LYS A 165 8.76 37.59 -6.48
CA LYS A 165 8.01 36.57 -7.22
C LYS A 165 7.14 35.77 -6.26
N GLN A 166 5.90 35.50 -6.67
CA GLN A 166 4.90 34.84 -5.83
C GLN A 166 4.77 33.34 -6.11
N ILE A 167 5.21 32.87 -7.28
CA ILE A 167 5.11 31.47 -7.68
C ILE A 167 6.52 30.91 -7.83
N LEU A 168 6.83 29.77 -7.20
CA LEU A 168 8.08 29.03 -7.40
C LEU A 168 7.75 27.67 -8.02
N VAL A 169 8.37 27.35 -9.16
CA VAL A 169 8.29 26.00 -9.74
C VAL A 169 9.66 25.36 -9.71
N PHE A 170 9.80 24.20 -9.07
CA PHE A 170 11.10 23.51 -8.99
C PHE A 170 11.04 22.03 -9.38
N SER A 171 12.20 21.52 -9.79
CA SER A 171 12.44 20.10 -10.11
C SER A 171 13.71 19.58 -9.46
N ASP A 172 13.92 18.26 -9.49
CA ASP A 172 15.08 17.62 -8.86
C ASP A 172 16.41 18.14 -9.43
N ALA A 173 16.53 18.23 -10.76
CA ALA A 173 17.73 18.72 -11.43
C ALA A 173 17.99 20.22 -11.21
N GLY A 174 16.97 20.97 -10.81
CA GLY A 174 17.04 22.43 -10.67
C GLY A 174 17.28 22.90 -9.24
N GLY A 175 16.86 22.16 -8.20
CA GLY A 175 16.84 22.69 -6.83
C GLY A 175 17.75 21.99 -5.81
N THR A 176 18.69 21.13 -6.24
CA THR A 176 19.65 20.47 -5.34
C THR A 176 20.32 21.49 -4.41
N GLY A 177 20.29 21.22 -3.09
CA GLY A 177 20.93 22.06 -2.07
C GLY A 177 20.21 23.38 -1.74
N ARG A 178 19.02 23.65 -2.29
CA ARG A 178 18.31 24.92 -2.08
C ARG A 178 17.16 24.81 -1.08
N SER A 179 16.85 25.93 -0.44
CA SER A 179 15.75 26.07 0.52
C SER A 179 14.77 27.14 0.07
N TYR A 180 13.48 26.88 0.29
CA TYR A 180 12.34 27.73 -0.09
C TYR A 180 11.35 27.92 1.07
N HIS A 181 11.68 27.42 2.26
CA HIS A 181 10.89 27.62 3.47
C HIS A 181 10.76 29.10 3.82
N ALA A 182 9.71 29.45 4.56
CA ALA A 182 9.48 30.79 5.08
C ALA A 182 10.43 31.09 6.25
N ASP A 183 11.73 31.18 5.97
CA ASP A 183 12.79 31.44 6.95
C ASP A 183 12.60 32.81 7.64
N LEU A 184 12.79 32.87 8.96
CA LEU A 184 12.74 34.12 9.73
C LEU A 184 13.79 35.15 9.29
N GLY A 185 14.86 34.71 8.63
CA GLY A 185 15.93 35.57 8.09
C GLY A 185 15.67 36.10 6.68
N VAL A 186 14.58 35.72 6.01
CA VAL A 186 14.23 36.24 4.66
C VAL A 186 13.06 37.20 4.71
N ARG A 187 12.90 38.02 3.65
CA ARG A 187 11.79 38.96 3.53
C ARG A 187 10.45 38.25 3.31
N ASN A 188 10.42 37.22 2.47
CA ASN A 188 9.21 36.48 2.20
C ASN A 188 8.95 35.41 3.28
N GLN A 189 8.17 35.76 4.31
CA GLN A 189 7.83 34.87 5.43
C GLN A 189 6.40 34.31 5.37
N ARG A 190 5.69 34.54 4.26
CA ARG A 190 4.28 34.17 4.10
C ARG A 190 4.09 32.64 3.99
N LEU A 191 2.86 32.16 4.23
CA LEU A 191 2.52 30.74 4.14
C LEU A 191 2.93 30.15 2.80
N ARG A 192 3.55 28.96 2.83
CA ARG A 192 3.94 28.23 1.62
C ARG A 192 2.83 27.25 1.25
N HIS A 193 2.10 27.50 0.17
CA HIS A 193 1.19 26.52 -0.42
C HIS A 193 1.97 25.62 -1.36
N HIS A 194 2.38 24.45 -0.88
CA HIS A 194 3.18 23.50 -1.63
C HIS A 194 2.30 22.49 -2.35
N TYR A 195 2.10 22.71 -3.65
CA TYR A 195 1.44 21.79 -4.56
C TYR A 195 2.41 20.71 -5.05
N LEU A 196 2.12 19.47 -4.65
CA LEU A 196 2.87 18.30 -5.04
C LEU A 196 2.22 17.68 -6.28
N LEU A 197 2.84 17.88 -7.46
CA LEU A 197 2.36 17.29 -8.70
C LEU A 197 2.92 15.88 -8.91
N GLU A 198 4.21 15.70 -8.64
CA GLU A 198 4.86 14.40 -8.79
C GLU A 198 6.10 14.27 -7.89
N ALA A 199 6.00 13.45 -6.85
CA ALA A 199 7.05 13.24 -5.84
C ALA A 199 8.23 12.38 -6.33
N GLY A 200 8.06 11.70 -7.47
CA GLY A 200 9.03 10.76 -8.01
C GLY A 200 9.03 9.36 -7.36
N TRP A 201 9.69 8.43 -8.04
CA TRP A 201 9.67 6.99 -7.72
C TRP A 201 10.58 6.53 -6.57
N LYS A 202 11.33 7.41 -5.90
CA LYS A 202 12.17 7.04 -4.74
C LYS A 202 11.82 7.89 -3.52
N ALA A 203 11.67 7.23 -2.37
CA ALA A 203 11.18 7.87 -1.13
C ALA A 203 12.14 8.94 -0.59
N ASP A 204 13.45 8.67 -0.61
CA ASP A 204 14.51 9.62 -0.25
C ASP A 204 14.46 10.91 -1.06
N THR A 205 14.24 10.80 -2.37
CA THR A 205 14.10 11.95 -3.27
C THR A 205 12.84 12.75 -2.93
N ALA A 206 11.75 12.04 -2.60
CA ALA A 206 10.50 12.70 -2.24
C ALA A 206 10.62 13.48 -0.92
N ILE A 207 11.27 12.89 0.08
CA ILE A 207 11.59 13.53 1.37
C ILE A 207 12.40 14.80 1.15
N GLN A 208 13.45 14.69 0.32
CA GLN A 208 14.31 15.82 0.01
C GLN A 208 13.54 16.97 -0.66
N GLY A 209 12.58 16.66 -1.54
CA GLY A 209 11.71 17.65 -2.18
C GLY A 209 10.80 18.39 -1.20
N LEU A 210 10.10 17.66 -0.32
CA LEU A 210 9.26 18.23 0.72
C LEU A 210 10.07 19.05 1.74
N GLY A 211 11.26 18.57 2.10
CA GLY A 211 12.20 19.25 3.00
C GLY A 211 12.83 20.53 2.44
N ARG A 212 12.53 20.91 1.18
CA ARG A 212 12.93 22.23 0.65
C ARG A 212 12.03 23.35 1.15
N THR A 213 10.79 23.04 1.50
CA THR A 213 9.82 24.04 1.99
C THR A 213 9.51 23.90 3.48
N ASN A 214 9.92 22.80 4.11
CA ASN A 214 9.75 22.55 5.53
C ASN A 214 11.12 22.35 6.20
N ARG A 215 11.58 23.33 7.00
CA ARG A 215 12.85 23.26 7.74
C ARG A 215 12.73 23.95 9.10
N THR A 216 13.76 23.77 9.93
CA THR A 216 13.93 24.55 11.16
C THR A 216 14.08 26.05 10.85
N ASN A 217 13.78 26.92 11.81
CA ASN A 217 13.82 28.39 11.65
C ASN A 217 12.78 29.01 10.69
N GLN A 218 11.69 28.29 10.36
CA GLN A 218 10.58 28.85 9.59
C GLN A 218 9.60 29.63 10.47
N ALA A 219 9.11 30.77 9.99
CA ALA A 219 8.07 31.57 10.62
C ALA A 219 6.76 30.77 10.80
N GLN A 220 6.45 29.93 9.82
CA GLN A 220 5.27 29.05 9.82
C GLN A 220 5.49 27.81 8.95
N PRO A 221 4.86 26.67 9.29
CA PRO A 221 4.95 25.46 8.48
C PRO A 221 4.23 25.59 7.12
N PRO A 222 4.71 24.90 6.08
CA PRO A 222 4.06 24.89 4.77
C PRO A 222 2.75 24.09 4.81
N LEU A 223 1.80 24.46 3.95
CA LEU A 223 0.62 23.66 3.63
C LEU A 223 0.93 22.78 2.41
N PHE A 224 1.00 21.46 2.61
CA PHE A 224 1.18 20.51 1.51
C PHE A 224 -0.18 20.15 0.89
N ARG A 225 -0.27 20.28 -0.44
CA ARG A 225 -1.43 19.93 -1.26
C ARG A 225 -1.01 18.93 -2.34
N PRO A 226 -1.09 17.61 -2.08
CA PRO A 226 -0.99 16.62 -3.14
C PRO A 226 -2.07 16.89 -4.18
N VAL A 227 -1.67 16.92 -5.44
CA VAL A 227 -2.62 17.13 -6.54
C VAL A 227 -2.70 15.86 -7.36
N ALA A 228 -3.94 15.43 -7.61
CA ALA A 228 -4.25 14.34 -8.49
C ALA A 228 -5.41 14.74 -9.40
N THR A 229 -5.46 14.16 -10.58
CA THR A 229 -6.62 14.25 -11.46
C THR A 229 -7.63 13.16 -11.13
N ASN A 230 -8.80 13.25 -11.76
CA ASN A 230 -9.82 12.21 -11.74
C ASN A 230 -9.50 11.03 -12.69
N VAL A 231 -8.29 10.95 -13.23
CA VAL A 231 -7.84 9.81 -14.04
C VAL A 231 -7.49 8.67 -13.11
N GLN A 232 -8.22 7.55 -13.23
CA GLN A 232 -8.10 6.43 -12.29
C GLN A 232 -6.70 5.81 -12.26
N ALA A 233 -6.04 5.70 -13.41
CA ALA A 233 -4.67 5.20 -13.45
C ALA A 233 -3.66 6.09 -12.71
N GLU A 234 -3.98 7.37 -12.45
CA GLU A 234 -3.13 8.25 -11.65
C GLU A 234 -3.12 7.86 -10.15
N LYS A 235 -4.18 7.18 -9.68
CA LYS A 235 -4.27 6.68 -8.29
C LYS A 235 -3.16 5.70 -7.94
N ARG A 236 -2.56 5.03 -8.94
CA ARG A 236 -1.36 4.22 -8.74
C ARG A 236 -0.19 5.05 -8.17
N PHE A 237 0.00 6.27 -8.67
CA PHE A 237 1.07 7.15 -8.18
C PHE A 237 0.76 7.62 -6.76
N LEU A 238 -0.51 7.94 -6.48
CA LEU A 238 -0.95 8.30 -5.12
C LEU A 238 -0.75 7.16 -4.13
N SER A 239 -1.13 5.94 -4.47
CA SER A 239 -0.93 4.75 -3.63
C SER A 239 0.54 4.54 -3.27
N THR A 240 1.43 4.72 -4.25
CA THR A 240 2.87 4.62 -4.04
C THR A 240 3.38 5.72 -3.10
N ILE A 241 2.87 6.94 -3.23
CA ILE A 241 3.24 8.09 -2.40
C ILE A 241 2.69 7.92 -0.97
N ALA A 242 1.43 7.53 -0.82
CA ALA A 242 0.73 7.30 0.44
C ALA A 242 1.49 6.28 1.31
N ARG A 243 1.73 5.07 0.78
CA ARG A 243 2.49 4.01 1.48
C ARG A 243 3.86 4.49 1.97
N ARG A 244 4.50 5.37 1.20
CA ARG A 244 5.85 5.86 1.52
C ARG A 244 5.83 7.02 2.51
N LEU A 245 4.78 7.84 2.52
CA LEU A 245 4.53 8.81 3.57
C LEU A 245 4.20 8.11 4.91
N ASP A 246 3.52 6.97 4.88
CA ASP A 246 3.33 6.13 6.07
C ASP A 246 4.68 5.57 6.58
N THR A 247 5.56 5.18 5.65
CA THR A 247 6.93 4.73 5.98
C THR A 247 7.78 5.87 6.58
N LEU A 248 7.55 7.12 6.13
CA LEU A 248 8.19 8.33 6.66
C LEU A 248 7.87 8.56 8.14
N GLY A 249 6.61 8.41 8.53
CA GLY A 249 6.17 8.50 9.94
C GLY A 249 6.69 7.38 10.85
N ALA A 250 7.17 6.29 10.25
CA ALA A 250 7.84 5.19 10.94
C ALA A 250 9.33 5.47 11.21
N ILE A 251 10.00 6.20 10.31
CA ILE A 251 11.47 6.39 10.33
C ILE A 251 11.89 7.63 11.14
N THR A 252 11.09 8.68 11.24
CA THR A 252 11.47 9.89 12.00
C THR A 252 11.23 9.72 13.51
N ARG A 253 12.32 9.65 14.30
CA ARG A 253 12.27 9.84 15.76
C ARG A 253 11.80 11.28 16.05
N GLY A 254 10.65 11.46 16.70
CA GLY A 254 10.42 12.65 17.53
C GLY A 254 9.20 13.54 17.26
N GLN A 255 8.67 13.65 16.03
CA GLN A 255 7.53 14.54 15.75
C GLN A 255 6.54 13.88 14.79
N ARG A 256 5.39 13.44 15.33
CA ARG A 256 4.33 12.74 14.59
C ARG A 256 3.14 13.64 14.20
N GLN A 257 3.30 14.96 14.23
CA GLN A 257 2.26 15.90 13.76
C GLN A 257 2.43 16.39 12.32
N THR A 258 3.45 15.94 11.57
CA THR A 258 3.70 16.48 10.23
C THR A 258 3.66 15.41 9.14
N GLY A 259 2.53 15.36 8.41
CA GLY A 259 2.57 15.17 6.95
C GLY A 259 1.72 14.05 6.33
N GLY A 260 1.32 13.01 7.07
CA GLY A 260 0.63 11.83 6.49
C GLY A 260 -0.79 11.57 7.00
N GLN A 261 -1.09 11.88 8.27
CA GLN A 261 -2.41 11.66 8.84
C GLN A 261 -3.44 12.58 8.18
N GLY A 262 -4.42 11.98 7.49
CA GLY A 262 -5.48 12.68 6.77
C GLY A 262 -5.13 13.13 5.33
N LEU A 263 -3.88 12.90 4.87
CA LEU A 263 -3.48 13.29 3.51
C LEU A 263 -3.95 12.27 2.44
N PHE A 264 -4.14 11.01 2.84
CA PHE A 264 -4.64 9.92 2.00
C PHE A 264 -5.70 9.12 2.75
N ARG A 265 -6.68 8.61 2.02
CA ARG A 265 -7.66 7.69 2.55
C ARG A 265 -7.08 6.27 2.56
N PRO A 266 -7.54 5.39 3.45
CA PRO A 266 -7.08 4.00 3.48
C PRO A 266 -7.31 3.25 2.14
N GLU A 267 -8.38 3.60 1.43
CA GLU A 267 -8.72 3.12 0.08
C GLU A 267 -7.74 3.58 -1.00
N ASP A 268 -6.91 4.60 -0.75
CA ASP A 268 -5.87 5.04 -1.68
C ASP A 268 -4.66 4.09 -1.66
N ASN A 269 -4.55 3.17 -0.70
CA ASN A 269 -3.52 2.12 -0.68
C ASN A 269 -3.91 0.90 -1.52
N LEU A 270 -3.72 1.03 -2.82
CA LEU A 270 -3.98 0.00 -3.83
C LEU A 270 -2.98 -1.18 -3.80
N GLU A 271 -1.98 -1.20 -2.90
CA GLU A 271 -1.06 -2.34 -2.75
C GLU A 271 -1.40 -3.24 -1.54
N SER A 272 -2.48 -2.92 -0.82
CA SER A 272 -2.96 -3.66 0.35
C SER A 272 -3.45 -5.09 0.01
N PRO A 273 -3.51 -6.02 0.99
CA PRO A 273 -4.12 -7.33 0.80
C PRO A 273 -5.55 -7.23 0.28
N TYR A 274 -6.35 -6.28 0.82
CA TYR A 274 -7.72 -6.02 0.39
C TYR A 274 -7.81 -5.62 -1.10
N ALA A 275 -6.85 -4.83 -1.58
CA ALA A 275 -6.77 -4.45 -2.99
C ALA A 275 -6.42 -5.65 -3.90
N ARG A 276 -5.57 -6.57 -3.43
CA ARG A 276 -5.26 -7.81 -4.18
C ARG A 276 -6.48 -8.73 -4.25
N ASP A 277 -7.21 -8.86 -3.15
CA ASP A 277 -8.43 -9.67 -3.11
C ASP A 277 -9.53 -9.06 -3.97
N ALA A 278 -9.72 -7.74 -3.91
CA ALA A 278 -10.65 -7.02 -4.77
C ALA A 278 -10.30 -7.18 -6.26
N LEU A 279 -9.00 -7.16 -6.61
CA LEU A 279 -8.56 -7.38 -7.99
C LEU A 279 -8.83 -8.82 -8.44
N ARG A 280 -8.60 -9.81 -7.58
CA ARG A 280 -8.92 -11.21 -7.89
C ARG A 280 -10.41 -11.36 -8.18
N GLN A 281 -11.25 -10.75 -7.36
CA GLN A 281 -12.71 -10.76 -7.58
C GLN A 281 -13.09 -10.04 -8.88
N LEU A 282 -12.45 -8.92 -9.21
CA LEU A 282 -12.66 -8.23 -10.48
C LEU A 282 -12.38 -9.17 -11.67
N TYR A 283 -11.29 -9.92 -11.65
CA TYR A 283 -10.98 -10.89 -12.72
C TYR A 283 -12.04 -11.99 -12.84
N VAL A 284 -12.56 -12.48 -11.71
CA VAL A 284 -13.66 -13.46 -11.71
C VAL A 284 -14.92 -12.86 -12.35
N LEU A 285 -15.26 -11.61 -12.05
CA LEU A 285 -16.40 -10.93 -12.66
C LEU A 285 -16.21 -10.69 -14.17
N ILE A 286 -15.00 -10.33 -14.60
CA ILE A 286 -14.67 -10.18 -16.02
C ILE A 286 -14.82 -11.52 -16.75
N TYR A 287 -14.27 -12.59 -16.17
CA TYR A 287 -14.39 -13.95 -16.70
C TYR A 287 -15.85 -14.40 -16.80
N ALA A 288 -16.66 -14.10 -15.78
CA ALA A 288 -18.10 -14.39 -15.77
C ALA A 288 -18.94 -13.47 -16.68
N GLY A 289 -18.33 -12.49 -17.36
CA GLY A 289 -19.05 -11.53 -18.21
C GLY A 289 -19.95 -10.55 -17.46
N LYS A 290 -19.68 -10.33 -16.16
CA LYS A 290 -20.49 -9.49 -15.26
C LYS A 290 -20.04 -8.03 -15.18
N VAL A 291 -18.94 -7.69 -15.87
CA VAL A 291 -18.49 -6.30 -15.97
C VAL A 291 -19.10 -5.67 -17.22
N GLU A 292 -20.07 -4.79 -17.01
CA GLU A 292 -20.72 -4.05 -18.09
C GLU A 292 -19.67 -3.28 -18.92
N HIS A 293 -19.83 -3.30 -20.25
CA HIS A 293 -18.92 -2.67 -21.20
C HIS A 293 -17.48 -3.22 -21.25
N CYS A 294 -17.16 -4.29 -20.53
CA CYS A 294 -15.85 -4.95 -20.62
C CYS A 294 -15.98 -6.47 -20.59
N SER A 295 -16.03 -7.07 -21.79
CA SER A 295 -15.94 -8.53 -21.93
C SER A 295 -14.52 -9.05 -21.63
N LEU A 296 -14.39 -10.35 -21.35
CA LEU A 296 -13.08 -11.01 -21.22
C LEU A 296 -12.18 -10.75 -22.44
N VAL A 297 -12.70 -10.96 -23.65
CA VAL A 297 -11.95 -10.75 -24.90
C VAL A 297 -11.49 -9.31 -25.04
N THR A 298 -12.37 -8.35 -24.72
CA THR A 298 -12.05 -6.91 -24.74
C THR A 298 -10.95 -6.59 -23.73
N PHE A 299 -11.05 -7.11 -22.51
CA PHE A 299 -10.09 -6.89 -21.44
C PHE A 299 -8.70 -7.41 -21.84
N GLU A 300 -8.61 -8.67 -22.27
CA GLU A 300 -7.34 -9.30 -22.64
C GLU A 300 -6.71 -8.61 -23.86
N SER A 301 -7.52 -8.26 -24.87
CA SER A 301 -7.04 -7.55 -26.06
C SER A 301 -6.48 -6.16 -25.73
N MET A 302 -7.16 -5.39 -24.88
CA MET A 302 -6.72 -4.03 -24.55
C MET A 302 -5.54 -4.00 -23.56
N THR A 303 -5.49 -4.94 -22.62
CA THR A 303 -4.46 -4.95 -21.56
C THR A 303 -3.25 -5.82 -21.90
N GLY A 304 -3.38 -6.76 -22.82
CA GLY A 304 -2.39 -7.79 -23.09
C GLY A 304 -2.19 -8.76 -21.91
N LEU A 305 -3.13 -8.78 -20.96
CA LEU A 305 -3.16 -9.76 -19.86
C LEU A 305 -3.94 -10.99 -20.31
N SER A 306 -3.59 -12.14 -19.76
CA SER A 306 -4.30 -13.40 -20.00
C SER A 306 -4.79 -13.95 -18.67
N LEU A 307 -6.11 -13.98 -18.51
CA LEU A 307 -6.84 -14.49 -17.35
C LEU A 307 -7.18 -15.97 -17.52
N THR A 308 -7.30 -16.47 -18.74
CA THR A 308 -7.61 -17.88 -19.02
C THR A 308 -6.40 -18.67 -19.50
N ASP A 309 -6.36 -19.95 -19.16
CA ASP A 309 -5.41 -20.91 -19.73
C ASP A 309 -5.86 -21.39 -21.13
N GLY A 310 -5.06 -22.28 -21.74
CA GLY A 310 -5.37 -22.85 -23.06
C GLY A 310 -6.64 -23.70 -23.12
N SER A 311 -7.25 -24.03 -21.97
CA SER A 311 -8.52 -24.75 -21.87
C SER A 311 -9.72 -23.82 -21.72
N GLY A 312 -9.49 -22.50 -21.60
CA GLY A 312 -10.54 -21.52 -21.37
C GLY A 312 -10.95 -21.37 -19.91
N CYS A 313 -10.28 -22.06 -18.97
CA CYS A 313 -10.49 -21.92 -17.53
C CYS A 313 -9.70 -20.75 -16.98
N LEU A 314 -10.18 -20.15 -15.88
CA LEU A 314 -9.44 -19.11 -15.17
C LEU A 314 -8.12 -19.67 -14.60
N LYS A 315 -7.02 -18.96 -14.80
CA LYS A 315 -5.71 -19.38 -14.28
C LYS A 315 -5.67 -19.36 -12.76
N ASP A 316 -4.93 -20.31 -12.18
CA ASP A 316 -4.61 -20.34 -10.74
C ASP A 316 -3.78 -19.10 -10.33
N GLU A 317 -2.76 -18.78 -11.14
CA GLU A 317 -1.92 -17.60 -10.99
C GLU A 317 -2.40 -16.46 -11.89
N LEU A 318 -3.15 -15.54 -11.28
CA LEU A 318 -3.68 -14.35 -11.95
C LEU A 318 -2.67 -13.19 -11.94
N PRO A 319 -2.74 -12.26 -12.92
CA PRO A 319 -1.80 -11.15 -13.01
C PRO A 319 -1.83 -10.26 -11.76
N PRO A 320 -0.66 -9.93 -11.16
CA PRO A 320 -0.61 -9.19 -9.90
C PRO A 320 -1.05 -7.73 -10.07
N ILE A 321 -1.41 -7.09 -8.94
CA ILE A 321 -1.94 -5.72 -8.91
C ILE A 321 -1.01 -4.69 -9.54
N THR A 322 0.29 -4.84 -9.37
CA THR A 322 1.28 -3.96 -10.00
C THR A 322 1.22 -4.04 -11.52
N THR A 323 1.03 -5.23 -12.09
CA THR A 323 0.88 -5.44 -13.53
C THR A 323 -0.45 -4.87 -14.02
N PHE A 324 -1.55 -5.12 -13.32
CA PHE A 324 -2.85 -4.53 -13.64
C PHE A 324 -2.81 -3.00 -13.68
N LEU A 325 -2.29 -2.36 -12.64
CA LEU A 325 -2.17 -0.90 -12.56
C LEU A 325 -1.22 -0.33 -13.61
N ASN A 326 -0.21 -1.09 -14.05
CA ASN A 326 0.62 -0.73 -15.21
C ASN A 326 -0.19 -0.74 -16.52
N ARG A 327 -1.00 -1.77 -16.75
CA ARG A 327 -1.81 -1.88 -17.97
C ARG A 327 -2.95 -0.86 -18.01
N LEU A 328 -3.50 -0.51 -16.85
CA LEU A 328 -4.53 0.53 -16.73
C LEU A 328 -4.09 1.89 -17.31
N LEU A 329 -2.80 2.23 -17.22
CA LEU A 329 -2.24 3.47 -17.79
C LEU A 329 -2.31 3.53 -19.32
N ALA A 330 -2.40 2.38 -20.00
CA ALA A 330 -2.49 2.30 -21.45
C ALA A 330 -3.95 2.35 -21.96
N LEU A 331 -4.93 2.26 -21.06
CA LEU A 331 -6.35 2.25 -21.42
C LEU A 331 -6.88 3.67 -21.60
N THR A 332 -7.93 3.81 -22.41
CA THR A 332 -8.68 5.06 -22.53
C THR A 332 -9.32 5.43 -21.20
N ILE A 333 -9.54 6.72 -20.94
CA ILE A 333 -10.16 7.20 -19.68
C ILE A 333 -11.52 6.53 -19.44
N ALA A 334 -12.32 6.33 -20.49
CA ALA A 334 -13.60 5.65 -20.40
C ALA A 334 -13.44 4.21 -19.88
N MET A 335 -12.52 3.43 -20.45
CA MET A 335 -12.29 2.06 -20.02
C MET A 335 -11.64 1.98 -18.63
N GLN A 336 -10.76 2.92 -18.30
CA GLN A 336 -10.25 3.06 -16.94
C GLN A 336 -11.39 3.26 -15.95
N ASN A 337 -12.34 4.15 -16.23
CA ASN A 337 -13.49 4.39 -15.36
C ASN A 337 -14.37 3.15 -15.20
N VAL A 338 -14.63 2.39 -16.28
CA VAL A 338 -15.41 1.14 -16.22
C VAL A 338 -14.77 0.14 -15.26
N LEU A 339 -13.50 -0.22 -15.52
CA LEU A 339 -12.80 -1.22 -14.72
C LEU A 339 -12.58 -0.77 -13.28
N PHE A 340 -12.20 0.49 -13.09
CA PHE A 340 -11.84 1.00 -11.77
C PHE A 340 -13.07 1.26 -10.89
N THR A 341 -14.23 1.60 -11.48
CA THR A 341 -15.48 1.73 -10.70
C THR A 341 -15.86 0.40 -10.04
N VAL A 342 -15.81 -0.70 -10.80
CA VAL A 342 -16.09 -2.05 -10.26
C VAL A 342 -15.03 -2.43 -9.23
N PHE A 343 -13.76 -2.21 -9.54
CA PHE A 343 -12.66 -2.48 -8.62
C PHE A 343 -12.78 -1.72 -7.29
N GLU A 344 -13.12 -0.43 -7.32
CA GLU A 344 -13.32 0.39 -6.12
C GLU A 344 -14.48 -0.10 -5.27
N GLN A 345 -15.60 -0.47 -5.90
CA GLN A 345 -16.74 -1.03 -5.18
C GLN A 345 -16.35 -2.31 -4.42
N LEU A 346 -15.60 -3.20 -5.08
CA LEU A 346 -15.08 -4.42 -4.47
C LEU A 346 -14.08 -4.11 -3.34
N LEU A 347 -13.17 -3.16 -3.55
CA LEU A 347 -12.20 -2.76 -2.55
C LEU A 347 -12.89 -2.16 -1.32
N SER A 348 -13.81 -1.21 -1.50
CA SER A 348 -14.59 -0.64 -0.40
C SER A 348 -15.35 -1.72 0.37
N ALA A 349 -15.99 -2.67 -0.31
CA ALA A 349 -16.70 -3.77 0.36
C ALA A 349 -15.76 -4.66 1.19
N LYS A 350 -14.57 -5.00 0.68
CA LYS A 350 -13.58 -5.79 1.41
C LYS A 350 -13.00 -5.03 2.61
N VAL A 351 -12.73 -3.74 2.45
CA VAL A 351 -12.27 -2.86 3.54
C VAL A 351 -13.34 -2.74 4.62
N GLU A 352 -14.59 -2.45 4.26
CA GLU A 352 -15.70 -2.35 5.22
C GLU A 352 -15.94 -3.67 5.97
N SER A 353 -15.86 -4.80 5.27
CA SER A 353 -15.98 -6.14 5.87
C SER A 353 -14.84 -6.40 6.87
N ALA A 354 -13.60 -6.07 6.50
CA ALA A 354 -12.47 -6.19 7.40
C ALA A 354 -12.57 -5.26 8.62
N ILE A 355 -13.10 -4.04 8.45
CA ILE A 355 -13.32 -3.10 9.56
C ILE A 355 -14.36 -3.68 10.51
N ALA A 356 -15.49 -4.17 9.98
CA ALA A 356 -16.55 -4.79 10.76
C ALA A 356 -16.07 -6.05 11.51
N ALA A 357 -15.17 -6.83 10.91
CA ALA A 357 -14.56 -7.99 11.53
C ALA A 357 -13.43 -7.65 12.52
N GLY A 358 -13.05 -6.37 12.66
CA GLY A 358 -11.88 -5.94 13.44
C GLY A 358 -10.53 -6.37 12.83
N SER A 359 -10.55 -7.01 11.67
CA SER A 359 -9.37 -7.55 10.98
C SER A 359 -8.74 -6.56 9.99
N TYR A 360 -9.27 -5.34 9.86
CA TYR A 360 -8.69 -4.29 9.01
C TYR A 360 -7.33 -3.79 9.50
N ASP A 361 -6.29 -4.01 8.69
CA ASP A 361 -4.92 -3.59 8.96
C ASP A 361 -4.57 -2.30 8.21
N LEU A 362 -4.55 -1.18 8.94
CA LEU A 362 -4.09 0.13 8.47
C LEU A 362 -2.56 0.30 8.57
N GLY A 363 -1.82 -0.70 9.05
CA GLY A 363 -0.39 -0.59 9.35
C GLY A 363 -0.12 -0.03 10.76
N LEU A 364 0.83 0.91 10.88
CA LEU A 364 1.26 1.48 12.17
C LEU A 364 0.16 2.36 12.78
N GLU A 365 -0.69 1.78 13.61
CA GLU A 365 -1.75 2.49 14.32
C GLU A 365 -1.19 3.23 15.55
N THR A 366 -1.51 4.52 15.66
CA THR A 366 -1.34 5.24 16.92
C THR A 366 -2.66 5.10 17.66
N LEU A 367 -2.68 4.37 18.78
CA LEU A 367 -3.88 4.29 19.60
C LEU A 367 -4.08 5.63 20.29
N THR A 368 -5.28 6.17 20.16
CA THR A 368 -5.73 7.38 20.84
C THR A 368 -6.91 6.99 21.71
N ALA A 369 -6.75 7.14 23.01
CA ALA A 369 -7.80 6.95 24.01
C ALA A 369 -7.70 8.08 25.03
N ASP A 370 -8.72 8.27 25.85
CA ASP A 370 -8.71 9.27 26.93
C ASP A 370 -7.65 8.94 27.99
N SER A 371 -7.33 7.65 28.19
CA SER A 371 -6.28 7.21 29.09
C SER A 371 -5.67 5.86 28.69
N PHE A 372 -4.35 5.75 28.83
CA PHE A 372 -3.60 4.49 28.75
C PHE A 372 -2.76 4.32 30.01
N THR A 373 -3.01 3.25 30.75
CA THR A 373 -2.25 2.92 31.97
C THR A 373 -1.65 1.52 31.84
N VAL A 374 -0.35 1.36 32.07
CA VAL A 374 0.29 0.02 32.13
C VAL A 374 -0.09 -0.63 33.45
N THR A 375 -0.85 -1.71 33.40
CA THR A 375 -1.29 -2.49 34.57
C THR A 375 -0.41 -3.72 34.83
N GLY A 376 0.31 -4.20 33.82
CA GLY A 376 1.22 -5.35 33.94
C GLY A 376 2.44 -5.25 33.03
N SER A 377 3.57 -5.82 33.46
CA SER A 377 4.83 -5.81 32.69
C SER A 377 5.68 -7.04 33.03
N GLU A 378 5.72 -8.00 32.12
CA GLU A 378 6.43 -9.27 32.30
C GLU A 378 7.53 -9.46 31.24
N PRO A 379 8.77 -9.83 31.61
CA PRO A 379 9.80 -10.14 30.63
C PRO A 379 9.53 -11.52 30.01
N ILE A 380 9.44 -11.58 28.67
CA ILE A 380 9.23 -12.82 27.91
C ILE A 380 10.50 -13.31 27.21
N TYR A 381 11.49 -12.43 27.00
CA TYR A 381 12.78 -12.80 26.45
C TYR A 381 13.86 -11.81 26.91
N VAL A 382 15.07 -12.30 27.17
CA VAL A 382 16.25 -11.49 27.47
C VAL A 382 17.37 -11.90 26.54
N HIS A 383 17.89 -10.95 25.76
CA HIS A 383 18.92 -11.24 24.78
C HIS A 383 20.27 -11.59 25.46
N PRO A 384 20.82 -12.81 25.29
CA PRO A 384 21.96 -13.29 26.07
C PRO A 384 23.24 -12.44 25.94
N ALA A 385 23.46 -11.82 24.77
CA ALA A 385 24.69 -11.06 24.52
C ALA A 385 24.58 -9.57 24.87
N THR A 386 23.37 -9.02 25.02
CA THR A 386 23.17 -7.56 25.21
C THR A 386 22.35 -7.21 26.43
N GLY A 387 21.73 -8.20 27.09
CA GLY A 387 20.79 -7.98 28.21
C GLY A 387 19.51 -7.25 27.80
N ALA A 388 19.29 -6.98 26.51
CA ALA A 388 18.10 -6.29 26.04
C ALA A 388 16.87 -7.17 26.25
N GLU A 389 15.86 -6.63 26.92
CA GLU A 389 14.63 -7.35 27.24
C GLU A 389 13.54 -7.13 26.20
N THR A 390 12.73 -8.17 26.00
CA THR A 390 11.44 -8.11 25.33
C THR A 390 10.39 -8.38 26.38
N ARG A 391 9.45 -7.44 26.54
CA ARG A 391 8.46 -7.44 27.62
C ARG A 391 7.06 -7.50 27.05
N LEU A 392 6.20 -8.26 27.70
CA LEU A 392 4.75 -8.23 27.51
C LEU A 392 4.17 -7.20 28.48
N LEU A 393 3.50 -6.19 27.94
CA LEU A 393 2.78 -5.18 28.70
C LEU A 393 1.27 -5.43 28.63
N THR A 394 0.60 -5.35 29.78
CA THR A 394 -0.86 -5.25 29.85
C THR A 394 -1.21 -3.80 30.09
N ILE A 395 -2.09 -3.26 29.25
CA ILE A 395 -2.42 -1.84 29.22
C ILE A 395 -3.93 -1.71 29.33
N ALA A 396 -4.38 -1.06 30.39
CA ALA A 396 -5.76 -0.63 30.53
C ALA A 396 -5.98 0.62 29.66
N MET A 397 -6.99 0.55 28.81
CA MET A 397 -7.43 1.62 27.93
C MET A 397 -8.81 2.10 28.38
N ARG A 398 -8.98 3.42 28.52
CA ARG A 398 -10.28 4.04 28.75
C ARG A 398 -10.62 4.98 27.60
N GLU A 399 -11.75 4.74 26.96
CA GLU A 399 -12.28 5.58 25.87
C GLU A 399 -13.60 6.20 26.32
N ARG A 400 -13.74 7.51 26.13
CA ARG A 400 -15.00 8.21 26.43
C ARG A 400 -16.06 7.84 25.42
N ASN A 401 -17.19 7.34 25.90
CA ASN A 401 -18.32 7.02 25.04
C ASN A 401 -18.98 8.32 24.56
N GLN A 402 -19.18 8.42 23.24
CA GLN A 402 -19.85 9.54 22.60
C GLN A 402 -21.11 9.05 21.89
N PRO A 403 -22.21 8.80 22.63
CA PRO A 403 -23.43 8.33 22.02
C PRO A 403 -24.02 9.39 21.08
N ILE A 404 -24.64 8.94 19.99
CA ILE A 404 -25.37 9.83 19.08
C ILE A 404 -26.57 10.41 19.83
N SER A 405 -26.64 11.75 19.93
CA SER A 405 -27.76 12.44 20.56
C SER A 405 -29.06 12.19 19.81
N LEU A 406 -30.19 12.30 20.51
CA LEU A 406 -31.51 12.14 19.90
C LEU A 406 -31.70 13.10 18.70
N ASP A 407 -31.31 14.37 18.85
CA ASP A 407 -31.43 15.36 17.77
C ASP A 407 -30.66 14.93 16.51
N LYS A 408 -29.43 14.44 16.67
CA LYS A 408 -28.62 13.93 15.55
C LYS A 408 -29.22 12.66 14.96
N ALA A 409 -29.82 11.80 15.78
CA ALA A 409 -30.49 10.60 15.30
C ALA A 409 -31.74 10.95 14.47
N LEU A 410 -32.54 11.93 14.91
CA LEU A 410 -33.71 12.42 14.19
C LEU A 410 -33.34 13.19 12.92
N GLU A 411 -32.21 13.91 12.89
CA GLU A 411 -31.71 14.56 11.68
C GLU A 411 -31.46 13.57 10.53
N LEU A 412 -31.10 12.31 10.85
CA LEU A 412 -30.91 11.25 9.84
C LEU A 412 -32.19 10.91 9.09
N LEU A 413 -33.38 11.28 9.60
CA LEU A 413 -34.65 11.11 8.87
C LEU A 413 -34.77 11.98 7.63
N ARG A 414 -33.89 12.98 7.47
CA ARG A 414 -33.81 13.77 6.22
C ARG A 414 -33.28 12.94 5.05
N GLU A 415 -32.61 11.82 5.33
CA GLU A 415 -32.08 10.94 4.28
C GLU A 415 -33.20 10.11 3.62
N PRO A 416 -33.22 9.99 2.29
CA PRO A 416 -34.23 9.20 1.58
C PRO A 416 -34.23 7.73 2.03
N GLY A 417 -35.39 7.23 2.47
CA GLY A 417 -35.56 5.84 2.91
C GLY A 417 -35.16 5.56 4.36
N ALA A 418 -34.93 6.60 5.16
CA ALA A 418 -34.71 6.48 6.59
C ALA A 418 -35.99 6.04 7.33
N ARG A 419 -35.86 5.19 8.35
CA ARG A 419 -36.99 4.73 9.20
C ARG A 419 -36.58 4.62 10.66
N LEU A 420 -37.51 4.91 11.57
CA LEU A 420 -37.31 4.72 13.02
C LEU A 420 -37.77 3.32 13.40
N LEU A 421 -36.89 2.53 14.02
CA LEU A 421 -37.17 1.17 14.42
C LEU A 421 -36.97 0.98 15.93
N VAL A 422 -37.81 0.14 16.53
CA VAL A 422 -37.61 -0.42 17.87
C VAL A 422 -37.70 -1.94 17.78
N ASN A 423 -36.80 -2.62 18.46
CA ASN A 423 -36.79 -4.07 18.52
C ASN A 423 -37.77 -4.59 19.58
N ALA A 424 -38.81 -5.32 19.18
CA ALA A 424 -39.86 -5.81 20.07
C ALA A 424 -39.36 -6.78 21.16
N ARG A 425 -38.23 -7.47 20.94
CA ARG A 425 -37.66 -8.43 21.92
C ARG A 425 -36.67 -7.79 22.89
N SER A 426 -35.77 -6.95 22.37
CA SER A 426 -34.70 -6.34 23.16
C SER A 426 -35.03 -4.94 23.66
N ASN A 427 -36.15 -4.37 23.21
CA ASN A 427 -36.57 -2.99 23.48
C ASN A 427 -35.44 -1.96 23.18
N ARG A 428 -34.70 -2.20 22.09
CA ARG A 428 -33.61 -1.35 21.63
C ARG A 428 -34.07 -0.50 20.45
N ALA A 429 -33.58 0.73 20.31
CA ALA A 429 -33.91 1.64 19.23
C ALA A 429 -32.80 1.67 18.16
N ALA A 430 -33.20 1.93 16.91
CA ALA A 430 -32.31 2.10 15.77
C ALA A 430 -32.92 3.01 14.69
N VAL A 431 -32.09 3.83 14.05
CA VAL A 431 -32.45 4.50 12.79
C VAL A 431 -31.97 3.64 11.63
N GLN A 432 -32.89 3.15 10.81
CA GLN A 432 -32.56 2.47 9.58
C GLN A 432 -32.21 3.50 8.50
N LEU A 433 -31.10 3.27 7.80
CA LEU A 433 -30.73 3.96 6.57
C LEU A 433 -30.43 2.96 5.46
N PRO A 434 -30.63 3.30 4.19
CA PRO A 434 -30.08 2.54 3.08
C PRO A 434 -28.55 2.44 3.20
N ALA A 435 -28.00 1.25 3.01
CA ALA A 435 -26.56 1.05 2.91
C ALA A 435 -26.18 0.73 1.46
N ARG A 436 -24.90 0.86 1.12
CA ARG A 436 -24.41 0.43 -0.20
C ARG A 436 -24.66 -1.07 -0.35
N SER A 437 -25.28 -1.45 -1.45
CA SER A 437 -25.45 -2.86 -1.82
C SER A 437 -24.08 -3.51 -2.00
N VAL A 438 -23.97 -4.78 -1.63
CA VAL A 438 -22.73 -5.56 -1.80
C VAL A 438 -22.97 -6.59 -2.89
N MET A 439 -22.00 -6.72 -3.79
CA MET A 439 -21.98 -7.82 -4.75
C MET A 439 -21.43 -9.06 -4.05
N LEU A 440 -22.25 -10.10 -3.98
CA LEU A 440 -21.87 -11.39 -3.38
C LEU A 440 -20.87 -12.14 -4.27
N ASP A 441 -20.24 -13.19 -3.73
CA ASP A 441 -19.22 -13.96 -4.44
C ASP A 441 -19.77 -14.64 -5.71
N ASP A 442 -21.09 -14.85 -5.77
CA ASP A 442 -21.83 -15.35 -6.94
C ASP A 442 -22.26 -14.25 -7.91
N GLY A 443 -21.93 -12.98 -7.65
CA GLY A 443 -22.25 -11.81 -8.47
C GLY A 443 -23.66 -11.24 -8.33
N GLU A 444 -24.49 -11.75 -7.42
CA GLU A 444 -25.77 -11.13 -7.08
C GLU A 444 -25.57 -9.84 -6.28
N VAL A 445 -26.46 -8.86 -6.48
CA VAL A 445 -26.42 -7.58 -5.75
C VAL A 445 -27.34 -7.65 -4.54
N GLU A 446 -26.75 -7.86 -3.36
CA GLU A 446 -27.49 -7.86 -2.10
C GLU A 446 -27.74 -6.43 -1.62
N ARG A 447 -29.01 -6.02 -1.56
CA ARG A 447 -29.40 -4.75 -0.96
C ARG A 447 -29.22 -4.81 0.54
N ARG A 448 -28.60 -3.77 1.10
CA ARG A 448 -28.30 -3.69 2.52
C ARG A 448 -28.90 -2.45 3.15
N ILE A 449 -29.12 -2.55 4.46
CA ILE A 449 -29.51 -1.46 5.33
C ILE A 449 -28.52 -1.33 6.47
N ARG A 450 -28.43 -0.12 7.02
CA ARG A 450 -27.64 0.18 8.20
C ARG A 450 -28.56 0.63 9.32
N LEU A 451 -28.52 -0.07 10.44
CA LEU A 451 -29.16 0.33 11.69
C LEU A 451 -28.15 1.14 12.51
N ILE A 452 -28.41 2.42 12.64
CA ILE A 452 -27.63 3.34 13.48
C ILE A 452 -28.26 3.36 14.87
N ARG A 453 -27.43 3.10 15.88
CA ARG A 453 -27.81 3.02 17.30
C ARG A 453 -26.94 3.99 18.09
N PRO A 454 -27.22 4.26 19.38
CA PRO A 454 -26.46 5.25 20.15
C PRO A 454 -24.95 5.06 20.10
N MET A 455 -24.47 3.81 20.25
CA MET A 455 -23.04 3.46 20.27
C MET A 455 -22.63 2.49 19.16
N GLU A 456 -23.57 1.97 18.37
CA GLU A 456 -23.33 0.90 17.41
C GLU A 456 -23.84 1.27 16.01
N ARG A 457 -23.23 0.68 14.98
CA ARG A 457 -23.74 0.72 13.60
C ARG A 457 -23.75 -0.71 13.09
N LEU A 458 -24.94 -1.25 12.87
CA LEU A 458 -25.13 -2.63 12.42
C LEU A 458 -25.55 -2.62 10.95
N ASN A 459 -24.96 -3.48 10.12
CA ASN A 459 -25.34 -3.59 8.70
C ASN A 459 -26.04 -4.92 8.45
N PHE A 460 -27.24 -4.88 7.87
CA PHE A 460 -28.05 -6.07 7.57
C PHE A 460 -28.27 -6.19 6.06
N ALA A 461 -28.42 -7.42 5.57
CA ALA A 461 -29.13 -7.66 4.32
C ALA A 461 -30.59 -7.22 4.50
N LEU A 462 -31.15 -6.51 3.52
CA LEU A 462 -32.53 -6.03 3.60
C LEU A 462 -33.52 -7.20 3.81
N GLY A 463 -33.24 -8.36 3.20
CA GLY A 463 -34.05 -9.57 3.35
C GLY A 463 -34.06 -10.15 4.77
N HIS A 464 -32.95 -10.04 5.52
CA HIS A 464 -32.85 -10.53 6.89
C HIS A 464 -33.54 -9.62 7.91
N LEU A 465 -33.89 -8.38 7.55
CA LEU A 465 -34.60 -7.50 8.49
C LEU A 465 -35.95 -8.09 8.93
N ALA A 466 -36.66 -8.78 8.03
CA ALA A 466 -37.93 -9.40 8.35
C ALA A 466 -37.81 -10.56 9.36
N GLU A 467 -36.64 -11.18 9.45
CA GLU A 467 -36.34 -12.26 10.41
C GLU A 467 -35.92 -11.69 11.78
N THR A 468 -35.59 -10.40 11.81
CA THR A 468 -35.26 -9.67 13.02
C THR A 468 -36.50 -8.97 13.58
N SER A 469 -36.68 -8.96 14.90
CA SER A 469 -37.87 -8.37 15.55
C SER A 469 -37.84 -6.83 15.59
N TRP A 470 -37.35 -6.16 14.54
CA TRP A 470 -37.35 -4.70 14.43
C TRP A 470 -38.65 -4.22 13.78
N GLU A 471 -39.35 -3.33 14.48
CA GLU A 471 -40.64 -2.80 14.06
C GLU A 471 -40.56 -1.29 13.89
N GLU A 472 -41.24 -0.77 12.86
CA GLU A 472 -41.31 0.66 12.60
C GLU A 472 -42.21 1.34 13.63
N VAL A 473 -41.70 2.40 14.27
CA VAL A 473 -42.40 3.12 15.35
C VAL A 473 -42.47 4.61 15.07
N ASP A 474 -43.38 5.29 15.77
CA ASP A 474 -43.47 6.75 15.73
C ASP A 474 -42.31 7.42 16.49
N GLU A 475 -42.10 8.71 16.21
CA GLU A 475 -41.01 9.51 16.77
C GLU A 475 -41.03 9.57 18.30
N ARG A 476 -42.21 9.60 18.93
CA ARG A 476 -42.33 9.68 20.38
C ARG A 476 -41.90 8.38 21.04
N THR A 477 -42.36 7.24 20.52
CA THR A 477 -41.97 5.91 20.99
C THR A 477 -40.47 5.69 20.79
N PHE A 478 -39.93 6.04 19.63
CA PHE A 478 -38.49 5.98 19.36
C PHE A 478 -37.67 6.84 20.31
N ALA A 479 -38.05 8.11 20.51
CA ALA A 479 -37.33 9.05 21.37
C ALA A 479 -37.23 8.55 22.82
N GLN A 480 -38.31 7.96 23.34
CA GLN A 480 -38.32 7.38 24.69
C GLN A 480 -37.31 6.24 24.84
N VAL A 481 -37.31 5.30 23.89
CA VAL A 481 -36.39 4.15 23.91
C VAL A 481 -34.94 4.59 23.67
N TRP A 482 -34.71 5.51 22.73
CA TRP A 482 -33.38 6.03 22.43
C TRP A 482 -32.76 6.78 23.61
N LEU A 483 -33.53 7.66 24.26
CA LEU A 483 -33.06 8.38 25.45
C LEU A 483 -32.79 7.43 26.62
N ALA A 484 -33.63 6.40 26.80
CA ALA A 484 -33.39 5.37 27.80
C ALA A 484 -32.09 4.59 27.54
N GLU A 485 -31.78 4.27 26.28
CA GLU A 485 -30.52 3.64 25.92
C GLU A 485 -29.32 4.58 26.13
N VAL A 486 -29.40 5.84 25.68
CA VAL A 486 -28.33 6.83 25.88
C VAL A 486 -28.04 7.05 27.36
N ALA A 487 -29.07 7.05 28.21
CA ALA A 487 -28.91 7.19 29.66
C ALA A 487 -28.22 5.99 30.33
N GLN A 488 -28.23 4.82 29.68
CA GLN A 488 -27.53 3.61 30.14
C GLN A 488 -26.10 3.51 29.59
N VAL A 489 -25.65 4.45 28.74
CA VAL A 489 -24.28 4.47 28.24
C VAL A 489 -23.37 5.05 29.32
N ASP A 490 -22.46 4.22 29.82
CA ASP A 490 -21.41 4.66 30.73
C ASP A 490 -20.56 5.77 30.11
N GLU A 491 -20.03 6.69 30.92
CA GLU A 491 -19.19 7.79 30.41
C GLU A 491 -17.92 7.28 29.71
N PHE A 492 -17.39 6.13 30.14
CA PHE A 492 -16.19 5.51 29.58
C PHE A 492 -16.36 4.01 29.39
N THR A 493 -15.84 3.49 28.30
CA THR A 493 -15.60 2.06 28.10
C THR A 493 -14.17 1.73 28.50
N ALA A 494 -14.00 0.77 29.42
CA ALA A 494 -12.69 0.23 29.78
C ALA A 494 -12.42 -1.06 29.01
N SER A 495 -11.22 -1.20 28.46
CA SER A 495 -10.76 -2.42 27.81
C SER A 495 -9.28 -2.68 28.10
N GLU A 496 -8.85 -3.92 27.94
CA GLU A 496 -7.46 -4.32 28.15
C GLU A 496 -6.78 -4.69 26.84
N LEU A 497 -5.53 -4.27 26.72
CA LEU A 497 -4.66 -4.53 25.58
C LEU A 497 -3.38 -5.21 26.05
N HIS A 498 -2.92 -6.21 25.31
CA HIS A 498 -1.63 -6.84 25.54
C HIS A 498 -0.67 -6.50 24.41
N ILE A 499 0.47 -5.90 24.75
CA ILE A 499 1.47 -5.41 23.80
C ILE A 499 2.85 -5.97 24.12
N VAL A 500 3.47 -6.63 23.15
CA VAL A 500 4.87 -7.05 23.23
C VAL A 500 5.78 -5.94 22.73
N THR A 501 6.66 -5.45 23.58
CA THR A 501 7.59 -4.33 23.33
C THR A 501 9.05 -4.74 23.56
N GLY A 502 10.00 -3.99 23.00
CA GLY A 502 11.44 -4.26 23.12
C GLY A 502 12.01 -4.95 21.88
N LEU A 503 12.92 -5.90 22.08
CA LEU A 503 13.66 -6.54 20.99
C LEU A 503 12.84 -7.67 20.34
N LEU A 504 12.01 -7.34 19.34
CA LEU A 504 11.05 -8.29 18.77
C LEU A 504 11.66 -9.33 17.81
N LEU A 505 12.82 -9.04 17.20
CA LEU A 505 13.41 -9.90 16.16
C LEU A 505 13.71 -11.34 16.65
N PRO A 506 14.28 -11.57 17.84
CA PRO A 506 14.59 -12.93 18.29
C PRO A 506 13.36 -13.79 18.56
N ILE A 507 12.25 -13.18 18.96
CA ILE A 507 10.98 -13.90 19.21
C ILE A 507 10.03 -13.80 18.00
N TRP A 508 10.50 -13.30 16.85
CA TRP A 508 9.63 -12.98 15.72
C TRP A 508 8.78 -14.16 15.25
N LYS A 509 9.35 -15.36 15.27
CA LYS A 509 8.68 -16.62 14.89
C LYS A 509 7.66 -17.11 15.92
N GLN A 510 7.76 -16.65 17.17
CA GLN A 510 6.86 -17.02 18.25
C GLN A 510 5.63 -16.10 18.30
N LEU A 511 5.71 -14.91 17.71
CA LEU A 511 4.60 -13.96 17.67
C LEU A 511 3.50 -14.44 16.69
N PRO A 512 2.21 -14.23 17.01
CA PRO A 512 1.09 -14.81 16.26
C PRO A 512 0.95 -14.20 14.87
N GLU A 513 1.00 -14.99 13.80
CA GLU A 513 0.94 -14.52 12.41
C GLU A 513 -0.36 -13.78 12.05
N GLU A 514 -1.44 -14.03 12.79
CA GLU A 514 -2.78 -13.47 12.58
C GLU A 514 -2.86 -11.94 12.77
N SER A 515 -1.98 -11.35 13.59
CA SER A 515 -1.93 -9.91 13.83
C SER A 515 -0.47 -9.42 13.83
N THR A 516 0.01 -8.97 12.68
CA THR A 516 1.34 -8.33 12.49
C THR A 516 1.36 -6.84 12.86
N ARG A 517 0.25 -6.32 13.38
CA ARG A 517 0.06 -4.90 13.67
C ARG A 517 0.97 -4.41 14.79
N VAL A 518 1.67 -3.31 14.51
CA VAL A 518 2.51 -2.61 15.48
C VAL A 518 1.78 -1.35 15.92
N TYR A 519 1.51 -1.26 17.22
CA TYR A 519 0.84 -0.13 17.83
C TYR A 519 1.85 0.81 18.45
N ARG A 520 1.55 2.11 18.37
CA ARG A 520 2.18 3.13 19.22
C ARG A 520 1.13 3.73 20.12
N LEU A 521 1.45 3.89 21.39
CA LEU A 521 0.62 4.63 22.33
C LEU A 521 1.50 5.43 23.28
N GLN A 522 0.90 6.46 23.86
CA GLN A 522 1.51 7.24 24.93
C GLN A 522 0.64 7.06 26.16
N THR A 523 1.25 6.58 27.24
CA THR A 523 0.60 6.41 28.53
C THR A 523 0.47 7.74 29.26
N ASP A 524 -0.40 7.77 30.26
CA ASP A 524 -0.73 9.00 30.99
C ASP A 524 0.48 9.61 31.70
N ASP A 525 1.48 8.79 32.03
CA ASP A 525 2.77 9.18 32.61
C ASP A 525 3.77 9.75 31.58
N GLY A 526 3.38 9.84 30.30
CA GLY A 526 4.21 10.33 29.20
C GLY A 526 5.10 9.26 28.56
N THR A 527 5.06 8.01 29.00
CA THR A 527 5.85 6.92 28.42
C THR A 527 5.34 6.56 27.02
N ARG A 528 6.25 6.52 26.04
CA ARG A 528 5.92 6.13 24.65
C ARG A 528 6.21 4.65 24.45
N ILE A 529 5.17 3.89 24.17
CA ILE A 529 5.25 2.45 23.96
C ILE A 529 5.07 2.14 22.47
N VAL A 530 5.95 1.30 21.93
CA VAL A 530 5.85 0.77 20.57
C VAL A 530 5.99 -0.75 20.65
N GLY A 531 4.99 -1.47 20.17
CA GLY A 531 5.00 -2.92 20.27
C GLY A 531 3.89 -3.58 19.46
N ARG A 532 3.92 -4.91 19.41
CA ARG A 532 2.94 -5.72 18.68
C ARG A 532 1.80 -6.13 19.61
N ARG A 533 0.55 -5.95 19.18
CA ARG A 533 -0.60 -6.45 19.94
C ARG A 533 -0.68 -7.96 19.81
N VAL A 534 -0.93 -8.63 20.93
CA VAL A 534 -1.09 -10.09 21.01
C VAL A 534 -2.44 -10.42 21.65
N SER A 535 -2.97 -11.59 21.32
CA SER A 535 -4.24 -12.06 21.88
C SER A 535 -4.07 -12.56 23.32
N PRO A 536 -5.11 -12.52 24.15
CA PRO A 536 -5.08 -13.11 25.50
C PRO A 536 -4.70 -14.61 25.51
N ALA A 537 -5.07 -15.34 24.46
CA ALA A 537 -4.68 -16.74 24.30
C ALA A 537 -3.17 -16.90 24.10
N TRP A 538 -2.57 -16.02 23.28
CA TRP A 538 -1.13 -16.02 23.07
C TRP A 538 -0.38 -15.60 24.33
N THR A 539 -0.86 -14.59 25.06
CA THR A 539 -0.21 -14.14 26.31
C THR A 539 -0.11 -15.27 27.32
N ALA A 540 -1.19 -16.03 27.50
CA ALA A 540 -1.19 -17.19 28.40
C ALA A 540 -0.16 -18.25 27.99
N SER A 541 0.04 -18.46 26.69
CA SER A 541 1.06 -19.40 26.18
C SER A 541 2.50 -18.88 26.32
N ALA A 542 2.70 -17.57 26.18
CA ALA A 542 4.03 -16.94 26.21
C ALA A 542 4.56 -16.74 27.64
N THR A 543 3.67 -16.64 28.63
CA THR A 543 4.01 -16.49 30.05
C THR A 543 4.02 -17.82 30.81
N ALA A 544 3.56 -18.91 30.18
CA ALA A 544 3.69 -20.25 30.71
C ALA A 544 5.18 -20.65 30.78
N LYS A 545 5.74 -20.66 32.00
CA LYS A 545 7.03 -21.29 32.27
C LYS A 545 6.88 -22.80 32.07
N THR A 546 7.23 -23.30 30.89
CA THR A 546 7.45 -24.73 30.70
C THR A 546 8.73 -25.09 31.44
N ASP A 547 8.64 -25.78 32.58
CA ASP A 547 9.79 -26.49 33.13
C ASP A 547 10.28 -27.43 32.04
N ALA A 548 11.46 -27.16 31.48
CA ALA A 548 12.02 -27.94 30.40
C ALA A 548 12.20 -29.38 30.90
N PRO A 549 11.57 -30.38 30.25
CA PRO A 549 11.75 -31.76 30.68
C PRO A 549 13.23 -32.16 30.53
N VAL A 550 13.84 -32.61 31.62
CA VAL A 550 15.25 -33.04 31.62
C VAL A 550 15.33 -34.44 31.03
N LEU A 551 15.82 -34.55 29.80
CA LEU A 551 16.03 -35.81 29.10
C LEU A 551 17.49 -35.89 28.64
N SER A 552 18.23 -36.92 29.05
CA SER A 552 19.61 -37.08 28.57
C SER A 552 19.63 -37.50 27.08
N PRO A 553 20.63 -37.09 26.27
CA PRO A 553 20.71 -37.47 24.86
C PRO A 553 20.64 -38.99 24.58
N PRO A 554 21.26 -39.87 25.40
CA PRO A 554 21.11 -41.32 25.24
C PRO A 554 19.67 -41.81 25.50
N GLN A 555 18.97 -41.22 26.47
CA GLN A 555 17.56 -41.54 26.75
C GLN A 555 16.64 -41.01 25.65
N ALA A 556 16.92 -39.83 25.11
CA ALA A 556 16.20 -39.27 23.97
C ALA A 556 16.29 -40.17 22.73
N LEU A 557 17.49 -40.67 22.42
CA LEU A 557 17.71 -41.59 21.31
C LEU A 557 16.95 -42.91 21.52
N ALA A 558 16.95 -43.45 22.74
CA ALA A 558 16.23 -44.68 23.09
C ALA A 558 14.71 -44.52 22.90
N LEU A 559 14.12 -43.44 23.42
CA LEU A 559 12.69 -43.15 23.27
C LEU A 559 12.27 -42.93 21.81
N LEU A 560 13.12 -42.24 21.02
CA LEU A 560 12.88 -42.07 19.59
C LEU A 560 12.98 -43.41 18.84
N ARG A 561 13.83 -44.34 19.26
CA ARG A 561 13.92 -45.70 18.68
C ARG A 561 12.73 -46.58 19.01
N GLU A 562 12.13 -46.44 20.19
CA GLU A 562 10.89 -47.13 20.55
C GLU A 562 9.75 -46.70 19.62
N GLY A 563 9.72 -45.42 19.23
CA GLY A 563 8.86 -44.91 18.15
C GLY A 563 7.47 -44.48 18.56
N HIS A 564 7.21 -44.46 19.87
CA HIS A 564 6.00 -43.95 20.50
C HIS A 564 6.12 -42.48 20.91
N THR A 565 7.30 -41.88 20.80
CA THR A 565 7.58 -40.54 21.33
C THR A 565 8.00 -39.57 20.23
N VAL A 566 7.49 -38.34 20.31
CA VAL A 566 7.93 -37.16 19.54
C VAL A 566 8.54 -36.16 20.52
N LEU A 567 9.70 -35.60 20.17
CA LEU A 567 10.38 -34.59 20.97
C LEU A 567 10.28 -33.25 20.26
N ASP A 568 9.59 -32.30 20.89
CA ASP A 568 9.46 -30.94 20.40
C ASP A 568 10.64 -30.11 20.94
N LEU A 569 11.42 -29.53 20.05
CA LEU A 569 12.53 -28.65 20.36
C LEU A 569 12.13 -27.19 20.14
N ALA A 570 12.91 -26.28 20.72
CA ALA A 570 12.79 -24.85 20.43
C ALA A 570 12.92 -24.57 18.91
N ASP A 571 12.43 -23.41 18.47
CA ASP A 571 12.37 -22.99 17.06
C ASP A 571 11.41 -23.83 16.17
N GLY A 572 10.48 -24.58 16.76
CA GLY A 572 9.47 -25.36 16.03
C GLY A 572 10.01 -26.63 15.39
N LEU A 573 11.19 -27.09 15.83
CA LEU A 573 11.82 -28.32 15.36
C LEU A 573 11.24 -29.54 16.09
N GLN A 574 11.08 -30.66 15.38
CA GLN A 574 10.57 -31.90 15.97
C GLN A 574 11.44 -33.09 15.58
N LEU A 575 11.83 -33.89 16.57
CA LEU A 575 12.45 -35.20 16.37
C LEU A 575 11.40 -36.29 16.51
N ARG A 576 11.33 -37.19 15.51
CA ARG A 576 10.39 -38.31 15.51
C ARG A 576 10.92 -39.52 14.74
N ARG A 577 10.34 -40.69 15.00
CA ARG A 577 10.63 -41.92 14.23
C ARG A 577 9.78 -42.01 12.98
N SER A 578 10.40 -41.89 11.81
CA SER A 578 9.77 -42.05 10.51
C SER A 578 10.18 -43.37 9.85
N ARG A 579 9.22 -44.09 9.25
CA ARG A 579 9.48 -45.29 8.46
C ARG A 579 9.56 -44.90 6.99
N LEU A 580 10.74 -45.04 6.39
CA LEU A 580 11.02 -44.67 5.00
C LEU A 580 11.68 -45.86 4.31
N MET A 581 11.16 -46.27 3.16
CA MET A 581 11.64 -47.45 2.41
C MET A 581 11.81 -48.71 3.28
N GLN A 582 10.82 -48.96 4.16
CA GLN A 582 10.82 -50.07 5.13
C GLN A 582 11.87 -50.01 6.25
N VAL A 583 12.68 -48.95 6.33
CA VAL A 583 13.66 -48.73 7.41
C VAL A 583 13.16 -47.66 8.37
N ASN A 584 13.27 -47.92 9.66
CA ASN A 584 12.95 -46.93 10.69
C ASN A 584 14.13 -45.97 10.88
N ARG A 585 13.87 -44.67 10.81
CA ARG A 585 14.89 -43.61 10.97
C ARG A 585 14.37 -42.51 11.88
N ILE A 586 15.30 -41.80 12.51
CA ILE A 586 14.99 -40.64 13.34
C ILE A 586 15.09 -39.40 12.45
N GLU A 587 13.94 -38.77 12.19
CA GLU A 587 13.80 -37.63 11.29
C GLU A 587 13.66 -36.34 12.11
N LEU A 588 14.40 -35.31 11.70
CA LEU A 588 14.19 -33.94 12.16
C LEU A 588 13.25 -33.22 11.19
N THR A 589 12.19 -32.62 11.71
CA THR A 589 11.19 -31.88 10.94
C THR A 589 11.01 -30.46 11.49
N GLY A 590 10.34 -29.58 10.74
CA GLY A 590 10.12 -28.17 11.14
C GLY A 590 11.24 -27.19 10.75
N PHE A 591 12.26 -27.63 10.01
CA PHE A 591 13.38 -26.77 9.60
C PHE A 591 13.09 -26.01 8.29
N GLY A 592 13.61 -24.78 8.20
CA GLY A 592 13.59 -23.96 6.96
C GLY A 592 14.81 -24.18 6.07
N SER A 593 14.75 -23.74 4.81
CA SER A 593 15.81 -23.95 3.80
C SER A 593 17.17 -23.39 4.19
N THR A 594 17.22 -22.25 4.89
CA THR A 594 18.46 -21.59 5.33
C THR A 594 19.15 -22.29 6.51
N ALA A 595 18.50 -23.24 7.18
CA ALA A 595 19.04 -23.94 8.34
C ALA A 595 19.78 -25.24 7.96
N VAL A 596 19.64 -25.71 6.72
CA VAL A 596 20.10 -27.04 6.28
C VAL A 596 21.60 -27.23 6.46
N ASP A 597 22.44 -26.30 5.99
CA ASP A 597 23.90 -26.42 6.07
C ASP A 597 24.39 -26.45 7.52
N ARG A 598 23.73 -25.67 8.39
CA ARG A 598 24.03 -25.63 9.82
C ARG A 598 23.64 -26.92 10.53
N LEU A 599 22.47 -27.48 10.21
CA LEU A 599 22.02 -28.76 10.76
C LEU A 599 22.93 -29.91 10.30
N LYS A 600 23.40 -29.88 9.04
CA LYS A 600 24.41 -30.82 8.56
C LYS A 600 25.73 -30.72 9.32
N ALA A 601 26.19 -29.50 9.61
CA ALA A 601 27.39 -29.28 10.41
C ALA A 601 27.28 -29.84 11.85
N MET A 602 26.07 -30.00 12.39
CA MET A 602 25.85 -30.65 13.69
C MET A 602 25.98 -32.18 13.62
N GLY A 603 25.96 -32.76 12.42
CA GLY A 603 26.09 -34.20 12.18
C GLY A 603 24.83 -34.88 11.64
N LEU A 604 23.78 -34.11 11.29
CA LEU A 604 22.63 -34.66 10.56
C LEU A 604 23.01 -34.93 9.11
N PHE A 605 22.51 -36.02 8.56
CA PHE A 605 22.67 -36.32 7.12
C PHE A 605 21.34 -36.11 6.38
N SER A 606 21.43 -35.80 5.09
CA SER A 606 20.28 -35.48 4.25
C SER A 606 20.07 -36.49 3.15
N GLU A 607 18.81 -36.79 2.83
CA GLU A 607 18.43 -37.50 1.62
C GLU A 607 17.25 -36.79 0.94
N ILE A 608 17.13 -36.94 -0.37
CA ILE A 608 15.98 -36.46 -1.14
C ILE A 608 15.07 -37.65 -1.39
N ILE A 609 13.89 -37.67 -0.78
CA ILE A 609 12.91 -38.75 -0.90
C ILE A 609 11.58 -38.16 -1.37
N SER A 610 11.04 -38.66 -2.49
CA SER A 610 9.82 -38.12 -3.11
C SER A 610 9.91 -36.61 -3.36
N TRP A 611 11.00 -36.15 -3.97
CA TRP A 611 11.27 -34.74 -4.30
C TRP A 611 11.35 -33.78 -3.09
N LYS A 612 11.42 -34.31 -1.85
CA LYS A 612 11.54 -33.52 -0.62
C LYS A 612 12.84 -33.83 0.10
N LEU A 613 13.57 -32.78 0.48
CA LEU A 613 14.76 -32.88 1.33
C LEU A 613 14.33 -33.28 2.76
N ARG A 614 14.94 -34.33 3.31
CA ARG A 614 14.72 -34.82 4.68
C ARG A 614 16.06 -34.91 5.41
N LEU A 615 16.05 -34.61 6.70
CA LEU A 615 17.22 -34.65 7.58
C LEU A 615 17.05 -35.73 8.64
N PHE A 616 18.11 -36.49 8.89
CA PHE A 616 18.11 -37.62 9.80
C PHE A 616 19.25 -37.54 10.81
N VAL A 617 18.98 -38.06 12.01
CA VAL A 617 20.00 -38.34 13.02
C VAL A 617 20.61 -39.71 12.74
N PRO A 618 21.95 -39.88 12.82
CA PRO A 618 22.60 -41.19 12.72
C PRO A 618 22.00 -42.19 13.70
N ASP A 619 21.73 -43.41 13.23
CA ASP A 619 21.13 -44.47 14.06
C ASP A 619 22.19 -45.28 14.83
N ASP A 620 23.40 -44.78 15.00
CA ASP A 620 24.38 -45.37 15.92
C ASP A 620 24.31 -44.68 17.29
N ALA A 621 24.48 -45.46 18.36
CA ALA A 621 24.24 -44.95 19.72
C ALA A 621 25.20 -43.82 20.14
N VAL A 622 26.43 -43.80 19.59
CA VAL A 622 27.48 -42.85 19.97
C VAL A 622 27.32 -41.54 19.19
N THR A 623 27.31 -41.60 17.86
CA THR A 623 27.17 -40.42 16.98
C THR A 623 25.76 -39.87 17.05
N GLY A 624 24.72 -40.71 17.10
CA GLY A 624 23.33 -40.28 17.26
C GLY A 624 23.11 -39.50 18.56
N SER A 625 23.65 -39.98 19.68
CA SER A 625 23.58 -39.25 20.97
C SER A 625 24.37 -37.94 20.92
N ALA A 626 25.55 -37.92 20.31
CA ALA A 626 26.35 -36.69 20.16
C ALA A 626 25.66 -35.65 19.25
N VAL A 627 24.94 -36.08 18.22
CA VAL A 627 24.13 -35.18 17.38
C VAL A 627 22.93 -34.62 18.16
N ILE A 628 22.24 -35.47 18.95
CA ILE A 628 21.14 -35.02 19.82
C ILE A 628 21.63 -34.07 20.90
N GLU A 629 22.81 -34.29 21.47
CA GLU A 629 23.44 -33.40 22.45
C GLU A 629 23.66 -32.00 21.87
N ARG A 630 24.30 -31.89 20.70
CA ARG A 630 24.49 -30.61 20.00
C ARG A 630 23.17 -29.96 19.59
N LEU A 631 22.16 -30.76 19.26
CA LEU A 631 20.81 -30.26 18.98
C LEU A 631 20.17 -29.68 20.25
N PHE A 632 20.26 -30.34 21.40
CA PHE A 632 19.67 -29.89 22.66
C PHE A 632 20.39 -28.66 23.23
N GLU A 633 21.72 -28.57 23.07
CA GLU A 633 22.49 -27.37 23.45
C GLU A 633 22.00 -26.11 22.72
N ARG A 634 21.54 -26.27 21.47
CA ARG A 634 21.18 -25.15 20.60
C ARG A 634 19.68 -24.93 20.45
N HIS A 635 18.91 -26.01 20.55
CA HIS A 635 17.45 -26.07 20.48
C HIS A 635 16.95 -26.91 21.66
N PRO A 636 16.78 -26.29 22.84
CA PRO A 636 16.38 -26.98 24.06
C PRO A 636 15.07 -27.76 23.88
N LEU A 637 14.93 -28.87 24.60
CA LEU A 637 13.72 -29.67 24.63
C LEU A 637 12.57 -28.89 25.29
N THR A 638 11.47 -28.73 24.57
CA THR A 638 10.29 -27.96 25.04
C THR A 638 9.15 -28.85 25.49
N ARG A 639 8.94 -30.01 24.85
CA ARG A 639 7.88 -30.96 25.17
C ARG A 639 8.24 -32.38 24.73
N ILE A 640 7.79 -33.36 25.51
CA ILE A 640 7.79 -34.78 25.16
C ILE A 640 6.33 -35.18 24.90
N ALA A 641 6.00 -35.59 23.68
CA ALA A 641 4.65 -35.96 23.27
C ALA A 641 4.57 -37.43 22.86
N ASP A 642 3.45 -38.09 23.14
CA ASP A 642 3.14 -39.42 22.59
C ASP A 642 2.67 -39.28 21.14
N ARG A 643 3.15 -40.14 20.26
CA ARG A 643 2.84 -40.14 18.82
C ARG A 643 1.35 -40.29 18.51
N LYS A 644 0.54 -40.78 19.45
CA LYS A 644 -0.93 -40.82 19.30
C LYS A 644 -1.63 -39.48 19.57
N ALA A 645 -0.94 -38.49 20.12
CA ALA A 645 -1.47 -37.17 20.48
C ALA A 645 -0.83 -36.01 19.67
N ALA A 646 -0.03 -36.32 18.64
CA ALA A 646 0.72 -35.38 17.81
C ALA A 646 0.27 -35.41 16.34
#